data_AF-C4JM99-F1
#
_entry.id   AF-C4JM99-F1
#
_cell.length_a   1.000
_cell.length_b   1.000
_cell.length_c   1.000
_cell.angle_alpha   90.00
_cell.angle_beta   90.00
_cell.angle_gamma   90.00
#
_symmetry.space_group_name_H-M   'P 1'
#
loop_
_entity.id
_entity.type
_entity.pdbx_description
1 polymer ?
#
loop_
_entity_poly.entity_id
_entity_poly.type
_entity_poly.pdbx_seq_one_letter_code
_entity_poly.pdbx_strand_id
1 'polypeptide(L)'
;MTAPIKQHAESTAVRIATIEGGITTIGINRPQRRNAINFPTAKRLYDAFLAFENDPRQKICILHGTGGTFSAGFDLSQLAGWDAQTEGSRSKEGNGNQKQDKAVGGITRSKFEPVRDRNAGPLGPSRMQVTKPVICAVSGHCVAGGMELSLIADMRIVEEDVIFGIFSRRFGIPLLDGGTVRLQSIVGLGRALDIILTGRPVGAHEALHMGLANRVVPKGQAFDEAMKLARLLASVPQECLNADRNSCYYAAYQAQSLEDALSYEYNGAVRVADLGIREGLRCYDGINIPSDSFDAVLTLAFVFVVLHSASASKWSRLMSLLRINLGPLGLEQRLAPERKFPPKGEISVELNITRSNCPGCLVPDIRARPRSILHDRNTLDIPGPKVNISINQAKMPATIRVIGSLNADMVTVTPRFPGPGETLTASSFTTSAGGKGANQAVACGRLSRPDPRSSSASPDETAPPIHIEMIGAVGGLDAHFPTLLQPTLERSGVDISRIRQIRDAHTGVAVIIVDSSADGENRILFSPGANYAGMQPTAEVLDLALAGRPRPDVLVVQAEIPLETVIAVLRGVGRQRKEEEEENEQGAGMMEVVFNPAPAPEGGLPVDVYGAIDHLIMNETECEIMAPGELRGIPEVEERRRQIARYFHGLGVRYVVVTLGAQGVWYSAGDAGGKAQEDAQGWIRCVNQVPAAKVDKVVDTTGAGDTFVGGYAVQIARWREQRRAAGKGIDDMTDDERRERYHKGIEEAIRWAVRASAQCVQRQGAMDSIPWQNEI
;
A
#
# COMPACT_ATOMS: atom_id res chain seq x y z
N MET A 1 -49.89 -46.23 -1.61
CA MET A 1 -48.71 -46.36 -0.73
C MET A 1 -47.59 -45.49 -1.30
N THR A 2 -47.47 -44.24 -0.87
CA THR A 2 -46.48 -43.29 -1.41
C THR A 2 -45.93 -42.42 -0.28
N ALA A 3 -45.06 -43.00 0.53
CA ALA A 3 -44.16 -42.28 1.43
C ALA A 3 -42.86 -43.09 1.57
N PRO A 4 -41.82 -42.75 0.77
CA PRO A 4 -40.50 -42.59 1.38
C PRO A 4 -39.59 -41.49 0.76
N ILE A 5 -40.08 -40.62 -0.15
CA ILE A 5 -39.19 -39.65 -0.84
C ILE A 5 -38.73 -38.49 0.05
N LYS A 6 -39.56 -38.00 1.00
CA LYS A 6 -39.21 -36.83 1.83
C LYS A 6 -38.08 -37.10 2.85
N GLN A 7 -38.01 -38.29 3.44
CA GLN A 7 -36.99 -38.62 4.45
C GLN A 7 -35.58 -38.73 3.85
N HIS A 8 -35.45 -39.24 2.61
CA HIS A 8 -34.15 -39.38 1.95
C HIS A 8 -33.54 -38.04 1.51
N ALA A 9 -34.36 -37.04 1.17
CA ALA A 9 -33.87 -35.71 0.78
C ALA A 9 -33.33 -34.89 1.98
N GLU A 10 -33.88 -35.11 3.18
CA GLU A 10 -33.44 -34.41 4.40
C GLU A 10 -32.15 -34.99 4.99
N SER A 11 -31.85 -36.28 4.78
CA SER A 11 -30.61 -36.92 5.23
C SER A 11 -29.35 -36.41 4.50
N THR A 12 -29.50 -35.76 3.35
CA THR A 12 -28.38 -35.16 2.58
C THR A 12 -28.33 -33.63 2.64
N ALA A 13 -29.16 -32.97 3.46
CA ALA A 13 -29.30 -31.51 3.52
C ALA A 13 -28.03 -30.76 3.98
N VAL A 14 -27.16 -31.44 4.73
CA VAL A 14 -25.81 -30.96 5.07
C VAL A 14 -24.82 -32.04 4.64
N ARG A 15 -23.82 -31.66 3.83
CA ARG A 15 -22.72 -32.52 3.41
C ARG A 15 -21.50 -32.19 4.26
N ILE A 16 -20.90 -33.21 4.86
CA ILE A 16 -19.71 -33.04 5.69
C ILE A 16 -18.64 -33.93 5.08
N ALA A 17 -17.44 -33.39 4.90
CA ALA A 17 -16.26 -34.17 4.55
C ALA A 17 -15.09 -33.72 5.41
N THR A 18 -14.29 -34.70 5.84
CA THR A 18 -12.99 -34.46 6.48
C THR A 18 -11.90 -34.80 5.48
N ILE A 19 -10.92 -33.91 5.36
CA ILE A 19 -9.82 -34.00 4.42
C ILE A 19 -8.52 -34.17 5.22
N GLU A 20 -7.61 -34.97 4.68
CA GLU A 20 -6.27 -35.15 5.23
C GLU A 20 -5.54 -33.80 5.36
N GLY A 21 -4.81 -33.61 6.47
CA GLY A 21 -4.25 -32.32 6.85
C GLY A 21 -5.11 -31.50 7.82
N GLY A 22 -6.30 -31.98 8.17
CA GLY A 22 -7.13 -31.41 9.24
C GLY A 22 -8.10 -30.34 8.76
N ILE A 23 -8.72 -30.53 7.60
CA ILE A 23 -9.72 -29.60 7.04
C ILE A 23 -11.08 -30.30 7.05
N THR A 24 -12.09 -29.62 7.60
CA THR A 24 -13.50 -30.06 7.54
C THR A 24 -14.27 -29.16 6.59
N THR A 25 -15.05 -29.73 5.67
CA THR A 25 -15.96 -28.97 4.80
C THR A 25 -17.39 -29.23 5.22
N ILE A 26 -18.16 -28.17 5.44
CA ILE A 26 -19.58 -28.21 5.79
C ILE A 26 -20.35 -27.51 4.66
N GLY A 27 -21.07 -28.30 3.86
CA GLY A 27 -21.83 -27.84 2.70
C GLY A 27 -23.34 -27.85 2.95
N ILE A 28 -24.01 -26.73 2.72
CA ILE A 28 -25.47 -26.64 2.72
C ILE A 28 -25.98 -27.20 1.38
N ASN A 29 -26.84 -28.22 1.43
CA ASN A 29 -27.27 -28.98 0.26
C ASN A 29 -28.79 -29.14 0.20
N ARG A 30 -29.46 -28.00 -0.02
CA ARG A 30 -30.88 -27.86 -0.36
C ARG A 30 -31.07 -26.92 -1.56
N PRO A 31 -30.40 -27.16 -2.71
CA PRO A 31 -30.43 -26.24 -3.84
C PRO A 31 -31.85 -25.97 -4.37
N GLN A 32 -32.76 -26.95 -4.29
CA GLN A 32 -34.18 -26.83 -4.65
C GLN A 32 -34.96 -25.80 -3.82
N ARG A 33 -34.39 -25.34 -2.69
CA ARG A 33 -34.92 -24.26 -1.85
C ARG A 33 -33.90 -23.13 -1.69
N ARG A 34 -32.96 -22.98 -2.64
CA ARG A 34 -31.88 -21.99 -2.58
C ARG A 34 -31.11 -22.04 -1.24
N ASN A 35 -30.89 -23.25 -0.72
CA ASN A 35 -30.23 -23.50 0.55
C ASN A 35 -30.89 -22.80 1.75
N ALA A 36 -32.22 -22.62 1.73
CA ALA A 36 -32.97 -22.15 2.89
C ALA A 36 -32.93 -23.18 4.03
N ILE A 37 -32.72 -22.68 5.25
CA ILE A 37 -32.45 -23.47 6.46
C ILE A 37 -33.77 -23.73 7.20
N ASN A 38 -34.14 -25.01 7.30
CA ASN A 38 -35.22 -25.47 8.18
C ASN A 38 -34.66 -26.04 9.50
N PHE A 39 -35.51 -26.37 10.47
CA PHE A 39 -35.06 -26.86 11.78
C PHE A 39 -34.14 -28.09 11.71
N PRO A 40 -34.46 -29.15 10.94
CA PRO A 40 -33.54 -30.28 10.77
C PRO A 40 -32.17 -29.86 10.22
N THR A 41 -32.14 -28.95 9.23
CA THR A 41 -30.89 -28.47 8.65
C THR A 41 -30.09 -27.63 9.63
N ALA A 42 -30.75 -26.74 10.38
CA ALA A 42 -30.12 -25.94 11.44
C ALA A 42 -29.48 -26.84 12.51
N LYS A 43 -30.21 -27.85 13.00
CA LYS A 43 -29.68 -28.83 13.96
C LYS A 43 -28.46 -29.55 13.40
N ARG A 44 -28.51 -30.00 12.14
CA ARG A 44 -27.38 -30.71 11.51
C ARG A 44 -26.17 -29.82 11.28
N LEU A 45 -26.37 -28.55 10.93
CA LEU A 45 -25.27 -27.58 10.84
C LEU A 45 -24.63 -27.37 12.22
N TYR A 46 -25.45 -27.21 13.26
CA TYR A 46 -24.95 -27.10 14.64
C TYR A 46 -24.14 -28.34 15.07
N ASP A 47 -24.71 -29.53 14.87
CA ASP A 47 -24.03 -30.80 15.19
C ASP A 47 -22.71 -30.95 14.40
N ALA A 48 -22.67 -30.50 13.14
CA ALA A 48 -21.46 -30.54 12.30
C ALA A 48 -20.36 -29.60 12.84
N PHE A 49 -20.72 -28.38 13.22
CA PHE A 49 -19.78 -27.44 13.82
C PHE A 49 -19.28 -27.92 15.19
N LEU A 50 -20.15 -28.50 16.01
CA LEU A 50 -19.73 -29.14 17.27
C LEU A 50 -18.78 -30.31 17.04
N ALA A 51 -19.06 -31.17 16.05
CA ALA A 51 -18.17 -32.28 15.71
C ALA A 51 -16.79 -31.78 15.26
N PHE A 52 -16.74 -30.74 14.44
CA PHE A 52 -15.50 -30.08 14.03
C PHE A 52 -14.71 -29.51 15.22
N GLU A 53 -15.40 -28.82 16.13
CA GLU A 53 -14.78 -28.21 17.31
C GLU A 53 -14.22 -29.26 18.27
N ASN A 54 -14.96 -30.37 18.44
CA ASN A 54 -14.59 -31.46 19.34
C ASN A 54 -13.54 -32.43 18.77
N ASP A 55 -13.28 -32.43 17.45
CA ASP A 55 -12.21 -33.26 16.85
C ASP A 55 -10.87 -32.49 16.86
N PRO A 56 -9.91 -32.82 17.75
CA PRO A 56 -8.63 -32.13 17.81
C PRO A 56 -7.76 -32.31 16.54
N ARG A 57 -8.08 -33.29 15.68
CA ARG A 57 -7.37 -33.50 14.40
C ARG A 57 -7.83 -32.52 13.32
N GLN A 58 -9.03 -31.95 13.47
CA GLN A 58 -9.57 -30.96 12.55
C GLN A 58 -9.20 -29.56 13.03
N LYS A 59 -8.62 -28.79 12.11
CA LYS A 59 -7.99 -27.50 12.34
C LYS A 59 -8.79 -26.36 11.71
N ILE A 60 -9.17 -26.50 10.44
CA ILE A 60 -9.83 -25.44 9.65
C ILE A 60 -11.17 -25.94 9.14
N CYS A 61 -12.21 -25.09 9.17
CA CYS A 61 -13.51 -25.39 8.58
C CYS A 61 -13.76 -24.54 7.32
N ILE A 62 -14.31 -25.15 6.28
CA ILE A 62 -14.86 -24.45 5.11
C ILE A 62 -16.38 -24.62 5.12
N LEU A 63 -17.10 -23.51 5.30
CA LEU A 63 -18.54 -23.45 5.16
C LEU A 63 -18.91 -23.01 3.73
N HIS A 64 -19.80 -23.73 3.05
CA HIS A 64 -20.19 -23.39 1.70
C HIS A 64 -21.63 -23.78 1.37
N GLY A 65 -22.19 -23.19 0.30
CA GLY A 65 -23.45 -23.64 -0.28
C GLY A 65 -23.21 -24.48 -1.53
N THR A 66 -24.08 -25.46 -1.78
CA THR A 66 -24.07 -26.25 -3.02
C THR A 66 -25.18 -25.78 -3.98
N GLY A 67 -24.94 -25.90 -5.29
CA GLY A 67 -25.93 -25.55 -6.32
C GLY A 67 -26.07 -24.05 -6.60
N GLY A 68 -24.95 -23.30 -6.54
CA GLY A 68 -24.88 -21.91 -7.02
C GLY A 68 -25.56 -20.86 -6.13
N THR A 69 -25.87 -21.21 -4.88
CA THR A 69 -26.38 -20.26 -3.89
C THR A 69 -25.84 -20.64 -2.53
N PHE A 70 -25.30 -19.68 -1.78
CA PHE A 70 -24.86 -19.93 -0.41
C PHE A 70 -26.04 -20.28 0.48
N SER A 71 -26.94 -19.31 0.71
CA SER A 71 -28.20 -19.52 1.42
C SER A 71 -29.14 -18.32 1.27
N ALA A 72 -30.43 -18.60 1.07
CA ALA A 72 -31.51 -17.63 1.11
C ALA A 72 -32.01 -17.29 2.54
N GLY A 73 -31.42 -17.88 3.59
CA GLY A 73 -31.82 -17.67 4.98
C GLY A 73 -32.79 -18.72 5.51
N PHE A 74 -33.65 -18.34 6.46
CA PHE A 74 -34.56 -19.27 7.11
C PHE A 74 -35.69 -19.73 6.16
N ASP A 75 -36.05 -21.02 6.20
CA ASP A 75 -37.14 -21.56 5.39
C ASP A 75 -38.50 -21.14 5.96
N LEU A 76 -39.10 -20.09 5.38
CA LEU A 76 -40.36 -19.51 5.85
C LEU A 76 -41.54 -20.49 5.88
N SER A 77 -41.47 -21.63 5.17
CA SER A 77 -42.49 -22.68 5.30
C SER A 77 -42.58 -23.27 6.71
N GLN A 78 -41.54 -23.12 7.53
CA GLN A 78 -41.50 -23.53 8.92
C GLN A 78 -42.28 -22.58 9.85
N LEU A 79 -42.71 -21.41 9.35
CA LEU A 79 -43.51 -20.43 10.10
C LEU A 79 -45.02 -20.70 10.01
N ALA A 80 -45.44 -21.64 9.15
CA ALA A 80 -46.83 -22.07 9.08
C ALA A 80 -47.22 -22.76 10.40
N GLY A 81 -47.95 -22.05 11.26
CA GLY A 81 -48.39 -22.52 12.60
C GLY A 81 -47.98 -21.64 13.78
N TRP A 82 -47.40 -20.45 13.57
CA TRP A 82 -47.04 -19.52 14.65
C TRP A 82 -48.25 -19.12 15.53
N ASP A 83 -49.45 -19.04 14.97
CA ASP A 83 -50.67 -18.61 15.68
C ASP A 83 -51.37 -19.74 16.47
N ALA A 84 -50.91 -20.99 16.39
CA ALA A 84 -51.67 -22.15 16.87
C ALA A 84 -51.65 -22.39 18.40
N GLN A 85 -51.04 -21.52 19.21
CA GLN A 85 -50.97 -21.71 20.68
C GLN A 85 -51.06 -20.44 21.53
N THR A 86 -51.45 -19.29 20.97
CA THR A 86 -51.59 -18.05 21.76
C THR A 86 -52.86 -17.98 22.63
N GLU A 87 -53.76 -18.97 22.55
CA GLU A 87 -54.93 -19.07 23.42
C GLU A 87 -54.92 -20.37 24.24
N GLY A 88 -54.64 -20.23 25.54
CA GLY A 88 -54.99 -21.24 26.54
C GLY A 88 -53.83 -22.04 27.12
N SER A 89 -53.06 -21.45 28.05
CA SER A 89 -52.41 -22.18 29.15
C SER A 89 -52.02 -21.23 30.28
N ARG A 90 -53.03 -20.72 31.00
CA ARG A 90 -52.89 -20.44 32.44
C ARG A 90 -53.09 -21.77 33.17
N SER A 91 -52.04 -22.35 33.74
CA SER A 91 -52.12 -23.27 34.90
C SER A 91 -50.70 -23.62 35.35
N LYS A 92 -50.31 -23.16 36.55
CA LYS A 92 -50.28 -23.89 37.83
C LYS A 92 -48.97 -24.66 38.03
N GLU A 93 -48.27 -24.23 39.08
CA GLU A 93 -47.19 -24.96 39.74
C GLU A 93 -47.62 -26.40 40.06
N GLY A 94 -46.75 -27.36 39.78
CA GLY A 94 -46.97 -28.77 40.04
C GLY A 94 -45.71 -29.59 39.77
N ASN A 95 -45.17 -30.15 40.84
CA ASN A 95 -43.98 -30.99 40.93
C ASN A 95 -44.16 -32.36 40.22
N GLY A 96 -43.10 -32.93 39.64
CA GLY A 96 -43.03 -34.36 39.33
C GLY A 96 -42.52 -34.74 37.93
N ASN A 97 -41.45 -35.54 37.92
CA ASN A 97 -40.87 -36.27 36.79
C ASN A 97 -41.89 -36.89 35.82
N GLN A 98 -41.74 -36.65 34.52
CA GLN A 98 -42.09 -37.63 33.47
C GLN A 98 -41.41 -37.30 32.13
N LYS A 99 -40.73 -38.30 31.57
CA LYS A 99 -40.32 -38.37 30.16
C LYS A 99 -41.56 -38.18 29.28
N GLN A 100 -41.48 -37.33 28.25
CA GLN A 100 -42.52 -37.28 27.22
C GLN A 100 -41.94 -36.89 25.85
N ASP A 101 -41.91 -37.88 24.96
CA ASP A 101 -41.95 -37.70 23.51
C ASP A 101 -43.18 -36.86 23.14
N LYS A 102 -43.00 -35.67 22.55
CA LYS A 102 -44.10 -34.93 21.90
C LYS A 102 -43.65 -34.17 20.65
N ALA A 103 -44.20 -34.66 19.53
CA ALA A 103 -44.64 -34.00 18.31
C ALA A 103 -43.97 -32.70 17.82
N VAL A 104 -43.57 -32.74 16.55
CA VAL A 104 -43.21 -31.62 15.67
C VAL A 104 -44.31 -30.56 15.66
N GLY A 105 -44.12 -29.44 16.37
CA GLY A 105 -45.12 -28.38 16.43
C GLY A 105 -44.51 -26.99 16.65
N GLY A 106 -44.84 -26.04 15.75
CA GLY A 106 -44.88 -24.58 15.91
C GLY A 106 -43.67 -23.83 16.49
N ILE A 107 -43.35 -22.66 15.92
CA ILE A 107 -42.45 -21.70 16.57
C ILE A 107 -43.24 -20.96 17.65
N THR A 108 -42.87 -21.14 18.91
CA THR A 108 -43.37 -20.33 20.04
C THR A 108 -42.27 -19.41 20.55
N ARG A 109 -42.63 -18.27 21.13
CA ARG A 109 -41.68 -17.32 21.78
C ARG A 109 -40.80 -18.02 22.85
N SER A 110 -41.29 -19.10 23.45
CA SER A 110 -40.60 -19.92 24.45
C SER A 110 -39.46 -20.80 23.91
N LYS A 111 -39.31 -20.94 22.59
CA LYS A 111 -38.21 -21.73 21.97
C LYS A 111 -36.97 -20.92 21.62
N PHE A 112 -37.03 -19.59 21.67
CA PHE A 112 -35.85 -18.75 21.47
C PHE A 112 -35.20 -18.45 22.82
N GLU A 113 -34.24 -19.28 23.20
CA GLU A 113 -33.45 -19.04 24.41
C GLU A 113 -32.47 -17.87 24.20
N PRO A 114 -32.18 -17.07 25.25
CA PRO A 114 -31.06 -16.13 25.22
C PRO A 114 -29.74 -16.84 24.92
N VAL A 115 -28.75 -16.10 24.41
CA VAL A 115 -27.40 -16.65 24.21
C VAL A 115 -26.82 -17.03 25.58
N ARG A 116 -26.47 -18.30 25.74
CA ARG A 116 -25.78 -18.85 26.91
C ARG A 116 -24.83 -19.93 26.40
N ASP A 117 -23.58 -19.86 26.82
CA ASP A 117 -22.53 -20.77 26.39
C ASP A 117 -22.44 -20.86 24.84
N ARG A 118 -22.48 -22.09 24.30
CA ARG A 118 -22.40 -22.38 22.87
C ARG A 118 -23.73 -22.91 22.31
N ASN A 119 -24.87 -22.37 22.77
CA ASN A 119 -26.19 -22.84 22.34
C ASN A 119 -26.49 -22.56 20.86
N ALA A 120 -27.36 -23.38 20.27
CA ALA A 120 -27.75 -23.24 18.86
C ALA A 120 -28.63 -22.00 18.64
N GLY A 121 -28.46 -21.34 17.50
CA GLY A 121 -29.36 -20.29 17.00
C GLY A 121 -30.42 -20.83 16.02
N PRO A 122 -31.37 -19.97 15.59
CA PRO A 122 -32.35 -20.32 14.56
C PRO A 122 -31.75 -20.94 13.30
N LEU A 123 -30.53 -20.53 12.91
CA LEU A 123 -29.81 -21.06 11.75
C LEU A 123 -28.81 -22.17 12.08
N GLY A 124 -28.78 -22.66 13.32
CA GLY A 124 -27.88 -23.70 13.78
C GLY A 124 -26.67 -23.12 14.52
N PRO A 125 -25.47 -23.06 13.90
CA PRO A 125 -24.26 -22.62 14.58
C PRO A 125 -24.13 -21.10 14.72
N SER A 126 -25.07 -20.33 14.19
CA SER A 126 -25.01 -18.86 14.11
C SER A 126 -24.72 -18.15 15.45
N ARG A 127 -25.14 -18.71 16.59
CA ARG A 127 -24.86 -18.15 17.93
C ARG A 127 -23.59 -18.69 18.58
N MET A 128 -22.92 -19.67 17.97
CA MET A 128 -21.68 -20.21 18.49
C MET A 128 -20.54 -19.19 18.30
N GLN A 129 -19.71 -19.07 19.33
CA GLN A 129 -18.33 -18.61 19.16
C GLN A 129 -17.48 -19.85 18.88
N VAL A 130 -16.97 -19.95 17.65
CA VAL A 130 -16.08 -21.05 17.22
C VAL A 130 -14.64 -20.74 17.64
N THR A 131 -13.91 -21.74 18.15
CA THR A 131 -12.55 -21.55 18.66
C THR A 131 -11.49 -21.82 17.61
N LYS A 132 -11.85 -22.48 16.50
CA LYS A 132 -10.99 -22.77 15.36
C LYS A 132 -11.36 -21.94 14.12
N PRO A 133 -10.43 -21.74 13.16
CA PRO A 133 -10.68 -20.90 11.99
C PRO A 133 -11.75 -21.46 11.05
N VAL A 134 -12.56 -20.56 10.50
CA VAL A 134 -13.64 -20.86 9.56
C VAL A 134 -13.55 -19.93 8.35
N ILE A 135 -13.51 -20.52 7.16
CA ILE A 135 -13.59 -19.82 5.87
C ILE A 135 -14.96 -20.09 5.25
N CYS A 136 -15.62 -19.04 4.75
CA CYS A 136 -16.88 -19.16 4.04
C CYS A 136 -16.65 -18.99 2.53
N ALA A 137 -17.01 -19.99 1.73
CA ALA A 137 -17.06 -19.91 0.28
C ALA A 137 -18.49 -19.58 -0.15
N VAL A 138 -18.68 -18.39 -0.72
CA VAL A 138 -20.00 -17.81 -1.00
C VAL A 138 -20.22 -17.74 -2.51
N SER A 139 -21.27 -18.40 -2.98
CA SER A 139 -21.72 -18.38 -4.38
C SER A 139 -23.13 -17.81 -4.47
N GLY A 140 -23.44 -17.02 -5.50
CA GLY A 140 -24.79 -16.49 -5.73
C GLY A 140 -25.37 -15.73 -4.54
N HIS A 141 -26.52 -16.16 -4.01
CA HIS A 141 -27.20 -15.40 -2.95
C HIS A 141 -26.74 -15.79 -1.54
N CYS A 142 -26.40 -14.78 -0.74
CA CYS A 142 -26.10 -14.89 0.68
C CYS A 142 -26.90 -13.85 1.46
N VAL A 143 -28.19 -14.14 1.66
CA VAL A 143 -29.18 -13.13 2.05
C VAL A 143 -29.98 -13.54 3.28
N ALA A 144 -30.53 -12.54 3.99
CA ALA A 144 -31.25 -12.68 5.24
C ALA A 144 -30.45 -13.53 6.25
N GLY A 145 -30.99 -14.64 6.73
CA GLY A 145 -30.24 -15.53 7.61
C GLY A 145 -28.95 -16.07 7.00
N GLY A 146 -28.88 -16.25 5.67
CA GLY A 146 -27.65 -16.70 5.00
C GLY A 146 -26.50 -15.72 5.21
N MET A 147 -26.79 -14.41 5.21
CA MET A 147 -25.84 -13.37 5.58
C MET A 147 -25.34 -13.59 7.01
N GLU A 148 -26.24 -13.72 8.00
CA GLU A 148 -25.86 -13.93 9.41
C GLU A 148 -25.01 -15.20 9.61
N LEU A 149 -25.34 -16.27 8.89
CA LEU A 149 -24.58 -17.51 8.92
C LEU A 149 -23.18 -17.35 8.32
N SER A 150 -23.01 -16.55 7.27
CA SER A 150 -21.68 -16.27 6.69
C SER A 150 -20.77 -15.46 7.62
N LEU A 151 -21.35 -14.69 8.55
CA LEU A 151 -20.61 -13.85 9.50
C LEU A 151 -19.99 -14.64 10.65
N ILE A 152 -20.30 -15.94 10.79
CA ILE A 152 -19.57 -16.83 11.71
C ILE A 152 -18.12 -17.03 11.27
N ALA A 153 -17.85 -16.89 9.97
CA ALA A 153 -16.55 -17.14 9.38
C ALA A 153 -15.60 -15.95 9.61
N ASP A 154 -14.33 -16.29 9.84
CA ASP A 154 -13.24 -15.32 9.90
C ASP A 154 -13.03 -14.66 8.54
N MET A 155 -13.18 -15.45 7.47
CA MET A 155 -12.93 -15.00 6.10
C MET A 155 -14.06 -15.41 5.15
N ARG A 156 -14.39 -14.54 4.19
CA ARG A 156 -15.37 -14.78 3.13
C ARG A 156 -14.71 -14.65 1.76
N ILE A 157 -14.68 -15.76 1.03
CA ILE A 157 -14.25 -15.83 -0.36
C ILE A 157 -15.53 -15.88 -1.21
N VAL A 158 -15.74 -14.88 -2.06
CA VAL A 158 -17.02 -14.66 -2.71
C VAL A 158 -16.87 -14.71 -4.22
N GLU A 159 -17.85 -15.28 -4.91
CA GLU A 159 -17.93 -15.20 -6.38
C GLU A 159 -18.33 -13.77 -6.81
N GLU A 160 -17.87 -13.36 -7.99
CA GLU A 160 -18.12 -12.02 -8.55
C GLU A 160 -19.61 -11.68 -8.71
N ASP A 161 -20.48 -12.69 -8.85
CA ASP A 161 -21.93 -12.55 -8.98
C ASP A 161 -22.69 -12.64 -7.64
N VAL A 162 -21.98 -12.63 -6.51
CA VAL A 162 -22.61 -12.72 -5.19
C VAL A 162 -23.44 -11.50 -4.86
N ILE A 163 -24.61 -11.75 -4.27
CA ILE A 163 -25.47 -10.74 -3.66
C ILE A 163 -25.64 -11.04 -2.17
N PHE A 164 -25.14 -10.12 -1.36
CA PHE A 164 -25.44 -10.04 0.07
C PHE A 164 -26.65 -9.14 0.33
N GLY A 165 -27.29 -9.30 1.50
CA GLY A 165 -28.30 -8.35 1.94
C GLY A 165 -29.22 -8.90 3.02
N ILE A 166 -29.83 -8.00 3.80
CA ILE A 166 -30.73 -8.34 4.90
C ILE A 166 -32.17 -8.19 4.44
N PHE A 167 -32.57 -9.07 3.52
CA PHE A 167 -33.87 -8.96 2.84
C PHE A 167 -35.06 -9.25 3.78
N SER A 168 -34.81 -9.89 4.93
CA SER A 168 -35.79 -10.05 6.01
C SER A 168 -36.36 -8.71 6.50
N ARG A 169 -35.64 -7.59 6.31
CA ARG A 169 -36.10 -6.24 6.63
C ARG A 169 -37.44 -5.88 5.97
N ARG A 170 -37.67 -6.36 4.74
CA ARG A 170 -38.91 -6.15 3.98
C ARG A 170 -40.15 -6.77 4.65
N PHE A 171 -39.94 -7.79 5.49
CA PHE A 171 -41.00 -8.54 6.16
C PHE A 171 -41.10 -8.22 7.66
N GLY A 172 -40.35 -7.22 8.15
CA GLY A 172 -40.40 -6.86 9.57
C GLY A 172 -39.62 -7.79 10.50
N ILE A 173 -38.95 -8.83 9.98
CA ILE A 173 -38.30 -9.85 10.81
C ILE A 173 -36.95 -9.34 11.33
N PRO A 174 -36.72 -9.30 12.65
CA PRO A 174 -35.45 -8.86 13.22
C PRO A 174 -34.33 -9.90 13.02
N LEU A 175 -33.09 -9.42 13.07
CA LEU A 175 -31.89 -10.26 13.11
C LEU A 175 -31.75 -10.90 14.49
N LEU A 176 -31.51 -12.21 14.52
CA LEU A 176 -31.47 -13.01 15.75
C LEU A 176 -30.28 -13.99 15.80
N ASP A 177 -29.45 -13.99 14.75
CA ASP A 177 -28.40 -14.96 14.45
C ASP A 177 -27.01 -14.30 14.41
N GLY A 178 -26.87 -13.15 15.05
CA GLY A 178 -25.60 -12.43 15.22
C GLY A 178 -25.34 -11.36 14.16
N GLY A 179 -26.27 -11.10 13.25
CA GLY A 179 -26.12 -10.09 12.19
C GLY A 179 -25.83 -8.68 12.71
N THR A 180 -26.54 -8.24 13.75
CA THR A 180 -26.30 -6.91 14.35
C THR A 180 -24.99 -6.82 15.12
N VAL A 181 -24.45 -7.94 15.59
CA VAL A 181 -23.24 -7.99 16.43
C VAL A 181 -22.01 -8.08 15.54
N ARG A 182 -21.96 -9.06 14.64
CA ARG A 182 -20.76 -9.34 13.85
C ARG A 182 -20.61 -8.40 12.65
N LEU A 183 -21.71 -7.99 12.01
CA LEU A 183 -21.62 -7.16 10.81
C LEU A 183 -20.97 -5.81 11.12
N GLN A 184 -21.37 -5.15 12.20
CA GLN A 184 -20.79 -3.86 12.58
C GLN A 184 -19.30 -3.96 12.93
N SER A 185 -18.87 -5.05 13.55
CA SER A 185 -17.44 -5.27 13.85
C SER A 185 -16.62 -5.54 12.59
N ILE A 186 -17.25 -6.02 11.51
CA ILE A 186 -16.59 -6.31 10.23
C ILE A 186 -16.54 -5.09 9.32
N VAL A 187 -17.67 -4.40 9.10
CA VAL A 187 -17.76 -3.31 8.09
C VAL A 187 -17.82 -1.91 8.69
N GLY A 188 -17.86 -1.80 10.02
CA GLY A 188 -18.12 -0.56 10.76
C GLY A 188 -19.62 -0.27 10.92
N LEU A 189 -19.95 0.52 11.94
CA LEU A 189 -21.35 0.77 12.34
C LEU A 189 -22.19 1.41 11.23
N GLY A 190 -21.69 2.43 10.55
CA GLY A 190 -22.45 3.17 9.53
C GLY A 190 -22.88 2.28 8.35
N ARG A 191 -21.95 1.48 7.82
CA ARG A 191 -22.23 0.55 6.72
C ARG A 191 -23.14 -0.60 7.15
N ALA A 192 -22.95 -1.11 8.37
CA ALA A 192 -23.83 -2.11 8.93
C ALA A 192 -25.28 -1.59 9.05
N LEU A 193 -25.46 -0.37 9.59
CA LEU A 193 -26.79 0.23 9.72
C LEU A 193 -27.45 0.48 8.36
N ASP A 194 -26.71 0.95 7.36
CA ASP A 194 -27.24 1.10 5.99
C ASP A 194 -27.82 -0.24 5.48
N ILE A 195 -27.03 -1.32 5.51
CA ILE A 195 -27.46 -2.64 5.04
C ILE A 195 -28.64 -3.18 5.86
N ILE A 196 -28.59 -3.03 7.19
CA ILE A 196 -29.62 -3.54 8.12
C ILE A 196 -30.94 -2.79 7.98
N LEU A 197 -30.90 -1.46 7.93
CA LEU A 197 -32.09 -0.61 7.94
C LEU A 197 -32.77 -0.58 6.56
N THR A 198 -31.99 -0.53 5.48
CA THR A 198 -32.54 -0.49 4.12
C THR A 198 -32.89 -1.87 3.59
N GLY A 199 -32.18 -2.92 4.05
CA GLY A 199 -32.26 -4.26 3.45
C GLY A 199 -31.86 -4.28 1.98
N ARG A 200 -31.05 -3.32 1.52
CA ARG A 200 -30.59 -3.23 0.12
C ARG A 200 -29.64 -4.39 -0.24
N PRO A 201 -29.55 -4.75 -1.53
CA PRO A 201 -28.51 -5.67 -1.99
C PRO A 201 -27.12 -5.03 -1.90
N VAL A 202 -26.11 -5.85 -1.65
CA VAL A 202 -24.68 -5.50 -1.69
C VAL A 202 -23.99 -6.50 -2.60
N GLY A 203 -23.35 -6.01 -3.66
CA GLY A 203 -22.63 -6.85 -4.63
C GLY A 203 -21.25 -7.27 -4.15
N ALA A 204 -20.61 -8.23 -4.84
CA ALA A 204 -19.31 -8.79 -4.47
C ALA A 204 -18.19 -7.75 -4.32
N HIS A 205 -18.05 -6.82 -5.28
CA HIS A 205 -17.03 -5.77 -5.20
C HIS A 205 -17.30 -4.77 -4.08
N GLU A 206 -18.56 -4.34 -3.91
CA GLU A 206 -18.92 -3.47 -2.79
C GLU A 206 -18.63 -4.16 -1.44
N ALA A 207 -18.95 -5.45 -1.32
CA ALA A 207 -18.62 -6.26 -0.17
C ALA A 207 -17.11 -6.33 0.08
N LEU A 208 -16.27 -6.46 -0.96
CA LEU A 208 -14.81 -6.41 -0.84
C LEU A 208 -14.34 -5.04 -0.32
N HIS A 209 -14.81 -3.96 -0.93
CA HIS A 209 -14.43 -2.59 -0.58
C HIS A 209 -14.76 -2.21 0.87
N MET A 210 -15.83 -2.76 1.44
CA MET A 210 -16.20 -2.50 2.84
C MET A 210 -15.61 -3.49 3.86
N GLY A 211 -14.81 -4.46 3.41
CA GLY A 211 -14.25 -5.52 4.28
C GLY A 211 -15.24 -6.64 4.63
N LEU A 212 -16.43 -6.65 4.02
CA LEU A 212 -17.37 -7.77 4.16
C LEU A 212 -16.84 -9.02 3.46
N ALA A 213 -16.30 -8.91 2.24
CA ALA A 213 -15.59 -9.99 1.57
C ALA A 213 -14.07 -9.80 1.70
N ASN A 214 -13.32 -10.90 1.79
CA ASN A 214 -11.85 -10.86 1.84
C ASN A 214 -11.21 -11.09 0.46
N ARG A 215 -11.88 -11.84 -0.42
CA ARG A 215 -11.48 -12.06 -1.81
C ARG A 215 -12.70 -12.19 -2.70
N VAL A 216 -12.61 -11.67 -3.92
CA VAL A 216 -13.57 -11.89 -5.00
C VAL A 216 -12.92 -12.78 -6.05
N VAL A 217 -13.63 -13.81 -6.50
CA VAL A 217 -13.16 -14.77 -7.51
C VAL A 217 -14.18 -14.95 -8.63
N PRO A 218 -13.80 -15.46 -9.80
CA PRO A 218 -14.76 -15.79 -10.84
C PRO A 218 -15.83 -16.79 -10.36
N LYS A 219 -17.00 -16.73 -10.98
CA LYS A 219 -18.12 -17.65 -10.68
C LYS A 219 -17.68 -19.11 -10.70
N GLY A 220 -18.10 -19.88 -9.70
CA GLY A 220 -17.77 -21.28 -9.49
C GLY A 220 -16.43 -21.56 -8.78
N GLN A 221 -15.61 -20.55 -8.48
CA GLN A 221 -14.25 -20.77 -7.94
C GLN A 221 -14.12 -20.54 -6.42
N ALA A 222 -15.16 -20.08 -5.72
CA ALA A 222 -15.04 -19.71 -4.30
C ALA A 222 -14.62 -20.87 -3.39
N PHE A 223 -15.12 -22.08 -3.65
CA PHE A 223 -14.79 -23.26 -2.85
C PHE A 223 -13.32 -23.69 -3.03
N ASP A 224 -12.84 -23.71 -4.27
CA ASP A 224 -11.46 -24.11 -4.58
C ASP A 224 -10.46 -23.11 -4.00
N GLU A 225 -10.76 -21.82 -4.08
CA GLU A 225 -9.91 -20.79 -3.49
C GLU A 225 -9.94 -20.84 -1.94
N ALA A 226 -11.10 -21.08 -1.34
CA ALA A 226 -11.20 -21.35 0.09
C ALA A 226 -10.41 -22.60 0.51
N MET A 227 -10.37 -23.64 -0.34
CA MET A 227 -9.58 -24.85 -0.09
C MET A 227 -8.07 -24.58 -0.12
N LYS A 228 -7.59 -23.79 -1.08
CA LYS A 228 -6.17 -23.37 -1.12
C LYS A 228 -5.79 -22.64 0.16
N LEU A 229 -6.64 -21.70 0.59
CA LEU A 229 -6.41 -20.94 1.81
C LEU A 229 -6.46 -21.83 3.07
N ALA A 230 -7.42 -22.76 3.15
CA ALA A 230 -7.49 -23.69 4.27
C ALA A 230 -6.25 -24.59 4.38
N ARG A 231 -5.68 -25.03 3.25
CA ARG A 231 -4.42 -25.80 3.24
C ARG A 231 -3.25 -24.99 3.78
N LEU A 232 -3.16 -23.72 3.39
CA LEU A 232 -2.14 -22.80 3.90
C LEU A 232 -2.29 -22.59 5.41
N LEU A 233 -3.52 -22.35 5.89
CA LEU A 233 -3.76 -22.16 7.32
C LEU A 233 -3.53 -23.45 8.13
N ALA A 234 -3.78 -24.63 7.54
CA ALA A 234 -3.57 -25.90 8.21
C ALA A 234 -2.08 -26.31 8.34
N SER A 235 -1.21 -25.75 7.48
CA SER A 235 0.23 -26.05 7.46
C SER A 235 1.05 -25.28 8.50
N VAL A 236 0.49 -24.23 9.11
CA VAL A 236 1.19 -23.41 10.12
C VAL A 236 0.87 -23.85 11.56
N PRO A 237 1.68 -23.46 12.57
CA PRO A 237 1.43 -23.81 13.97
C PRO A 237 0.09 -23.30 14.48
N GLN A 238 -0.83 -24.22 14.77
CA GLN A 238 -2.22 -23.89 15.09
C GLN A 238 -2.39 -23.15 16.41
N GLU A 239 -1.53 -23.40 17.39
CA GLU A 239 -1.61 -22.72 18.68
C GLU A 239 -1.29 -21.23 18.54
N CYS A 240 -0.29 -20.87 17.71
CA CYS A 240 0.05 -19.48 17.41
C CYS A 240 -1.09 -18.79 16.66
N LEU A 241 -1.55 -19.40 15.55
CA LEU A 241 -2.64 -18.86 14.74
C LEU A 241 -3.91 -18.62 15.58
N ASN A 242 -4.27 -19.57 16.44
CA ASN A 242 -5.45 -19.43 17.29
C ASN A 242 -5.25 -18.44 18.44
N ALA A 243 -4.03 -18.25 18.95
CA ALA A 243 -3.75 -17.22 19.95
C ALA A 243 -4.04 -15.81 19.38
N ASP A 244 -3.54 -15.53 18.18
CA ASP A 244 -3.75 -14.24 17.50
C ASP A 244 -5.23 -14.03 17.16
N ARG A 245 -5.86 -15.05 16.57
CA ARG A 245 -7.29 -15.05 16.28
C ARG A 245 -8.13 -14.75 17.53
N ASN A 246 -7.85 -15.44 18.63
CA ASN A 246 -8.58 -15.25 19.88
C ASN A 246 -8.36 -13.85 20.46
N SER A 247 -7.16 -13.28 20.31
CA SER A 247 -6.88 -11.88 20.67
C SER A 247 -7.80 -10.91 19.92
N CYS A 248 -7.94 -11.07 18.60
CA CYS A 248 -8.83 -10.24 17.80
C CYS A 248 -10.30 -10.35 18.24
N TYR A 249 -10.79 -11.57 18.54
CA TYR A 249 -12.15 -11.75 19.04
C TYR A 249 -12.35 -11.15 20.43
N TYR A 250 -11.37 -11.28 21.32
CA TYR A 250 -11.42 -10.67 22.64
C TYR A 250 -11.50 -9.14 22.53
N ALA A 251 -10.61 -8.54 21.74
CA ALA A 251 -10.60 -7.10 21.49
C ALA A 251 -11.92 -6.59 20.90
N ALA A 252 -12.54 -7.36 19.99
CA ALA A 252 -13.77 -6.95 19.32
C ALA A 252 -15.03 -7.05 20.20
N TYR A 253 -15.09 -8.00 21.14
CA TYR A 253 -16.35 -8.35 21.81
C TYR A 253 -16.30 -8.39 23.35
N GLN A 254 -15.12 -8.35 23.97
CA GLN A 254 -14.96 -8.59 25.41
C GLN A 254 -14.09 -7.54 26.10
N ALA A 255 -13.11 -6.95 25.40
CA ALA A 255 -12.17 -6.03 26.00
C ALA A 255 -12.85 -4.76 26.55
N GLN A 256 -12.45 -4.37 27.75
CA GLN A 256 -12.99 -3.20 28.47
C GLN A 256 -12.17 -1.93 28.24
N SER A 257 -10.90 -2.09 27.85
CA SER A 257 -9.98 -1.01 27.56
C SER A 257 -8.89 -1.47 26.59
N LEU A 258 -8.12 -0.52 26.06
CA LEU A 258 -6.94 -0.84 25.25
C LEU A 258 -5.89 -1.64 26.04
N GLU A 259 -5.68 -1.31 27.32
CA GLU A 259 -4.75 -2.02 28.19
C GLU A 259 -5.17 -3.48 28.44
N ASP A 260 -6.47 -3.72 28.63
CA ASP A 260 -7.04 -5.06 28.77
C ASP A 260 -6.85 -5.89 27.47
N ALA A 261 -7.14 -5.30 26.32
CA ALA A 261 -6.91 -5.95 25.02
C ALA A 261 -5.43 -6.33 24.79
N LEU A 262 -4.51 -5.38 25.02
CA LEU A 262 -3.06 -5.62 24.88
C LEU A 262 -2.54 -6.63 25.91
N SER A 263 -3.09 -6.63 27.12
CA SER A 263 -2.74 -7.62 28.16
C SER A 263 -3.20 -9.02 27.77
N TYR A 264 -4.39 -9.16 27.19
CA TYR A 264 -4.89 -10.44 26.67
C TYR A 264 -3.99 -10.95 25.53
N GLU A 265 -3.63 -10.08 24.58
CA GLU A 265 -2.72 -10.39 23.47
C GLU A 265 -1.37 -10.89 23.97
N TYR A 266 -0.71 -10.11 24.83
CA TYR A 266 0.60 -10.45 25.39
C TYR A 266 0.58 -11.80 26.12
N ASN A 267 -0.42 -12.02 26.97
CA ASN A 267 -0.56 -13.28 27.70
C ASN A 267 -0.81 -14.47 26.75
N GLY A 268 -1.54 -14.25 25.65
CA GLY A 268 -1.71 -15.23 24.57
C GLY A 268 -0.41 -15.57 23.87
N ALA A 269 0.30 -14.56 23.37
CA ALA A 269 1.53 -14.69 22.61
C ALA A 269 2.64 -15.37 23.43
N VAL A 270 2.87 -14.97 24.69
CA VAL A 270 3.94 -15.53 25.53
C VAL A 270 3.74 -17.02 25.82
N ARG A 271 2.49 -17.51 25.89
CA ARG A 271 2.21 -18.94 26.11
C ARG A 271 2.66 -19.81 24.93
N VAL A 272 2.59 -19.27 23.71
CA VAL A 272 2.88 -20.01 22.46
C VAL A 272 4.20 -19.60 21.81
N ALA A 273 4.89 -18.59 22.34
CA ALA A 273 6.15 -18.06 21.81
C ALA A 273 7.22 -19.14 21.60
N ASP A 274 7.40 -20.04 22.57
CA ASP A 274 8.38 -21.13 22.48
C ASP A 274 8.05 -22.13 21.35
N LEU A 275 6.76 -22.32 21.03
CA LEU A 275 6.34 -23.13 19.87
C LEU A 275 6.59 -22.38 18.57
N GLY A 276 6.19 -21.10 18.50
CA GLY A 276 6.37 -20.26 17.31
C GLY A 276 7.83 -20.14 16.90
N ILE A 277 8.74 -19.90 17.87
CA ILE A 277 10.18 -19.86 17.64
C ILE A 277 10.70 -21.20 17.09
N ARG A 278 10.32 -22.32 17.72
CA ARG A 278 10.79 -23.66 17.31
C ARG A 278 10.33 -24.03 15.90
N GLU A 279 9.07 -23.81 15.57
CA GLU A 279 8.54 -24.12 14.24
C GLU A 279 9.10 -23.18 13.17
N GLY A 280 9.31 -21.90 13.50
CA GLY A 280 10.01 -20.94 12.64
C GLY A 280 11.44 -21.40 12.29
N LEU A 281 12.19 -21.86 13.30
CA LEU A 281 13.53 -22.42 13.11
C LEU A 281 13.51 -23.75 12.32
N ARG A 282 12.49 -24.60 12.51
CA ARG A 282 12.37 -25.86 11.76
C ARG A 282 12.08 -25.64 10.27
N CYS A 283 11.25 -24.64 9.94
CA CYS A 283 11.06 -24.23 8.56
C CYS A 283 12.36 -23.69 7.93
N TYR A 284 13.27 -23.14 8.74
CA TYR A 284 14.58 -22.66 8.30
C TYR A 284 15.55 -23.82 7.97
N ASP A 285 15.66 -24.85 8.83
CA ASP A 285 16.58 -25.99 8.64
C ASP A 285 16.26 -26.87 7.41
N GLY A 286 15.02 -26.83 6.91
CA GLY A 286 14.55 -27.66 5.79
C GLY A 286 14.60 -27.01 4.41
N ILE A 287 14.95 -25.72 4.32
CA ILE A 287 14.97 -24.98 3.06
C ILE A 287 16.41 -24.59 2.74
N ASN A 288 16.95 -25.13 1.65
CA ASN A 288 18.21 -24.65 1.08
C ASN A 288 17.91 -23.33 0.34
N ILE A 289 17.73 -22.25 1.08
CA ILE A 289 17.45 -20.93 0.52
C ILE A 289 18.79 -20.28 0.15
N PRO A 290 18.98 -19.79 -1.08
CA PRO A 290 20.12 -18.94 -1.42
C PRO A 290 20.19 -17.78 -0.43
N SER A 291 21.39 -17.37 -0.01
CA SER A 291 21.67 -16.38 1.05
C SER A 291 21.01 -15.00 0.92
N ASP A 292 20.25 -14.77 -0.15
CA ASP A 292 19.85 -13.45 -0.65
C ASP A 292 18.32 -13.23 -0.59
N SER A 293 17.55 -14.15 0.02
CA SER A 293 16.10 -14.02 0.13
C SER A 293 15.65 -13.20 1.35
N PHE A 294 14.75 -12.24 1.12
CA PHE A 294 14.12 -11.35 2.10
C PHE A 294 13.47 -12.08 3.30
N ASP A 295 13.00 -13.31 3.09
CA ASP A 295 12.34 -14.15 4.11
C ASP A 295 13.27 -14.58 5.27
N ALA A 296 14.59 -14.66 5.02
CA ALA A 296 15.58 -15.04 6.03
C ALA A 296 15.80 -13.93 7.07
N VAL A 297 15.78 -12.66 6.64
CA VAL A 297 16.06 -11.49 7.49
C VAL A 297 14.89 -11.18 8.43
N LEU A 298 13.65 -11.29 7.93
CA LEU A 298 12.44 -11.11 8.72
C LEU A 298 12.30 -12.17 9.82
N THR A 299 12.65 -13.42 9.51
CA THR A 299 12.58 -14.53 10.46
C THR A 299 13.65 -14.40 11.56
N LEU A 300 14.87 -14.01 11.20
CA LEU A 300 15.97 -13.78 12.15
C LEU A 300 15.70 -12.58 13.08
N ALA A 301 15.14 -11.48 12.55
CA ALA A 301 14.75 -10.34 13.37
C ALA A 301 13.62 -10.69 14.36
N PHE A 302 12.66 -11.53 13.94
CA PHE A 302 11.55 -11.97 14.78
C PHE A 302 12.01 -12.90 15.91
N VAL A 303 12.92 -13.84 15.61
CA VAL A 303 13.53 -14.72 16.63
C VAL A 303 14.35 -13.90 17.65
N PHE A 304 15.06 -12.85 17.20
CA PHE A 304 15.90 -12.02 18.07
C PHE A 304 15.09 -11.15 19.06
N VAL A 305 13.94 -10.63 18.63
CA VAL A 305 13.03 -9.83 19.46
C VAL A 305 12.28 -10.69 20.47
N VAL A 306 11.82 -11.89 20.08
CA VAL A 306 11.08 -12.78 20.98
C VAL A 306 12.03 -13.41 22.03
N LEU A 307 13.29 -13.72 21.69
CA LEU A 307 14.26 -14.27 22.63
C LEU A 307 14.73 -13.28 23.71
N HIS A 308 14.63 -11.97 23.47
CA HIS A 308 14.95 -10.93 24.46
C HIS A 308 13.89 -10.76 25.57
N SER A 309 12.68 -11.32 25.39
CA SER A 309 11.58 -11.19 26.38
C SER A 309 11.41 -12.40 27.31
N ALA A 310 12.21 -13.46 27.13
CA ALA A 310 12.13 -14.67 27.96
C ALA A 310 13.03 -14.61 29.22
N SER A 311 12.45 -14.91 30.39
CA SER A 311 13.15 -15.06 31.67
C SER A 311 14.37 -15.99 31.59
N ALA A 312 15.44 -15.65 32.33
CA ALA A 312 16.70 -16.41 32.46
C ALA A 312 16.53 -17.91 32.78
N SER A 313 15.39 -18.32 33.35
CA SER A 313 15.08 -19.73 33.65
C SER A 313 14.79 -20.59 32.41
N LYS A 314 14.29 -20.01 31.30
CA LYS A 314 14.01 -20.72 30.05
C LYS A 314 15.28 -20.97 29.22
N TRP A 315 16.30 -20.13 29.37
CA TRP A 315 17.59 -20.22 28.68
C TRP A 315 18.36 -21.52 28.97
N SER A 316 18.37 -21.97 30.23
CA SER A 316 19.04 -23.21 30.66
C SER A 316 18.43 -24.48 30.02
N ARG A 317 17.10 -24.52 29.91
CA ARG A 317 16.37 -25.65 29.31
C ARG A 317 16.57 -25.71 27.78
N LEU A 318 16.61 -24.56 27.12
CA LEU A 318 16.79 -24.47 25.66
C LEU A 318 18.22 -24.85 25.23
N MET A 319 19.24 -24.42 25.99
CA MET A 319 20.65 -24.80 25.73
C MET A 319 20.91 -26.31 25.91
N SER A 320 20.12 -26.99 26.74
CA SER A 320 20.23 -28.45 26.90
C SER A 320 19.67 -29.24 25.71
N LEU A 321 18.76 -28.65 24.92
CA LEU A 321 18.11 -29.26 23.76
C LEU A 321 18.90 -29.06 22.44
N LEU A 322 19.83 -28.10 22.40
CA LEU A 322 20.58 -27.68 21.20
C LEU A 322 21.90 -28.44 20.96
N ARG A 323 22.06 -29.68 21.45
CA ARG A 323 23.21 -30.53 21.05
C ARG A 323 23.05 -31.04 19.61
N ILE A 324 23.34 -30.18 18.64
CA ILE A 324 23.43 -30.52 17.22
C ILE A 324 24.77 -31.23 16.99
N ASN A 325 24.70 -32.47 16.51
CA ASN A 325 25.85 -33.33 16.22
C ASN A 325 26.05 -33.34 14.69
N LEU A 326 27.03 -32.57 14.19
CA LEU A 326 27.40 -32.56 12.77
C LEU A 326 28.64 -33.45 12.57
N GLY A 327 28.43 -34.64 11.99
CA GLY A 327 29.50 -35.54 11.55
C GLY A 327 30.03 -35.20 10.14
N PRO A 328 31.22 -35.71 9.74
CA PRO A 328 31.94 -35.21 8.57
C PRO A 328 31.67 -36.05 7.31
N LEU A 329 31.28 -35.38 6.22
CA LEU A 329 31.41 -35.79 4.82
C LEU A 329 31.99 -34.55 4.12
N GLY A 330 33.22 -34.50 3.61
CA GLY A 330 33.98 -35.51 2.90
C GLY A 330 34.37 -34.89 1.56
N LEU A 331 35.49 -34.17 1.52
CA LEU A 331 36.17 -33.84 0.26
C LEU A 331 37.68 -33.84 0.50
N GLU A 332 38.28 -34.94 0.06
CA GLU A 332 39.72 -35.12 -0.05
C GLU A 332 40.30 -34.14 -1.08
N GLN A 333 41.23 -33.29 -0.65
CA GLN A 333 42.35 -32.92 -1.50
C GLN A 333 43.66 -33.08 -0.73
N ARG A 334 44.55 -33.86 -1.34
CA ARG A 334 45.85 -34.30 -0.84
C ARG A 334 46.72 -33.11 -0.43
N LEU A 335 47.16 -33.19 0.83
CA LEU A 335 48.27 -32.46 1.42
C LEU A 335 49.62 -32.92 0.85
N ALA A 336 50.56 -31.98 0.70
CA ALA A 336 51.98 -32.17 0.96
C ALA A 336 52.58 -30.78 1.34
N PRO A 337 53.68 -30.71 2.11
CA PRO A 337 53.58 -30.48 3.55
C PRO A 337 54.44 -29.31 4.03
N GLU A 338 54.06 -28.62 5.11
CA GLU A 338 55.00 -28.24 6.19
C GLU A 338 54.28 -27.60 7.40
N ARG A 339 54.31 -28.35 8.52
CA ARG A 339 54.62 -27.96 9.92
C ARG A 339 54.11 -26.59 10.43
N LYS A 340 53.46 -26.41 11.59
CA LYS A 340 53.24 -27.14 12.86
C LYS A 340 52.08 -26.41 13.58
N PHE A 341 51.18 -27.13 14.25
CA PHE A 341 50.22 -26.56 15.23
C PHE A 341 50.93 -26.06 16.51
N PRO A 342 50.40 -25.00 17.15
CA PRO A 342 49.80 -25.15 18.50
C PRO A 342 48.60 -24.18 18.74
N PRO A 343 48.09 -23.99 19.98
CA PRO A 343 47.03 -24.75 20.64
C PRO A 343 45.68 -23.98 20.80
N LYS A 344 44.67 -24.68 21.32
CA LYS A 344 43.31 -24.25 21.67
C LYS A 344 43.18 -22.78 22.13
N GLY A 345 42.33 -22.01 21.46
CA GLY A 345 41.74 -20.77 21.98
C GLY A 345 40.33 -21.02 22.48
N GLU A 346 40.13 -20.94 23.80
CA GLU A 346 38.83 -20.67 24.42
C GLU A 346 38.45 -19.22 24.13
N ILE A 347 37.21 -18.96 23.72
CA ILE A 347 36.64 -17.62 23.70
C ILE A 347 35.67 -17.53 24.88
N SER A 348 36.07 -16.81 25.92
CA SER A 348 35.23 -16.37 27.03
C SER A 348 34.53 -15.05 26.67
N VAL A 349 33.24 -14.94 26.97
CA VAL A 349 32.47 -13.69 26.90
C VAL A 349 32.11 -13.29 28.32
N GLU A 350 32.69 -12.20 28.81
CA GLU A 350 32.37 -11.56 30.09
C GLU A 350 31.36 -10.43 29.84
N LEU A 351 30.20 -10.45 30.51
CA LEU A 351 29.21 -9.39 30.50
C LEU A 351 29.12 -8.75 31.89
N ASN A 352 29.54 -7.49 32.00
CA ASN A 352 29.35 -6.68 33.20
C ASN A 352 27.96 -6.03 33.20
N ILE A 353 27.20 -6.28 34.28
CA ILE A 353 25.86 -5.74 34.55
C ILE A 353 26.01 -4.49 35.43
N THR A 354 25.32 -3.39 35.08
CA THR A 354 25.03 -2.31 36.04
C THR A 354 23.53 -2.22 36.32
N ARG A 355 23.16 -2.41 37.59
CA ARG A 355 21.84 -2.12 38.16
C ARG A 355 21.70 -0.62 38.39
N SER A 356 20.51 -0.05 38.13
CA SER A 356 20.05 1.14 38.84
C SER A 356 18.69 0.87 39.51
N ASN A 357 18.69 0.97 40.85
CA ASN A 357 17.53 1.01 41.76
C ASN A 357 16.59 2.19 41.40
N CYS A 358 15.27 2.17 41.61
CA CYS A 358 14.56 2.00 42.88
C CYS A 358 13.03 1.76 42.70
N PRO A 359 12.31 1.33 43.76
CA PRO A 359 10.97 0.74 43.74
C PRO A 359 9.82 1.66 44.23
N GLY A 360 8.59 1.36 43.80
CA GLY A 360 7.32 1.61 44.52
C GLY A 360 6.61 2.98 44.38
N CYS A 361 5.33 2.92 43.95
CA CYS A 361 4.23 3.89 44.21
C CYS A 361 4.35 5.28 43.53
N LEU A 362 3.36 5.96 42.93
CA LEU A 362 1.88 6.02 42.94
C LEU A 362 1.38 6.70 41.63
N VAL A 363 0.13 6.47 41.24
CA VAL A 363 -0.69 7.30 40.30
C VAL A 363 -1.39 8.39 41.17
N PRO A 364 -1.70 9.67 40.79
CA PRO A 364 -2.17 10.20 39.49
C PRO A 364 -1.75 11.65 39.06
N ASP A 365 -2.25 12.07 37.88
CA ASP A 365 -2.87 13.38 37.55
C ASP A 365 -2.21 14.40 36.56
N ILE A 366 -2.84 14.51 35.38
CA ILE A 366 -3.30 15.68 34.59
C ILE A 366 -2.38 16.91 34.29
N ARG A 367 -2.30 17.23 32.97
CA ARG A 367 -2.01 18.51 32.26
C ARG A 367 -0.59 19.09 32.28
N ALA A 368 0.04 19.18 31.10
CA ALA A 368 0.53 20.43 30.50
C ALA A 368 1.12 20.22 29.08
N ARG A 369 0.89 21.19 28.20
CA ARG A 369 1.43 21.32 26.84
C ARG A 369 2.92 21.75 26.82
N PRO A 370 3.62 21.67 25.67
CA PRO A 370 5.08 21.68 25.60
C PRO A 370 5.67 23.08 25.50
N ARG A 371 6.88 23.29 26.05
CA ARG A 371 7.81 24.35 25.64
C ARG A 371 9.25 24.08 26.11
N SER A 372 10.13 23.92 25.13
CA SER A 372 11.49 24.48 25.02
C SER A 372 12.33 24.69 26.29
N ILE A 373 13.42 23.93 26.44
CA ILE A 373 14.68 24.44 26.98
C ILE A 373 15.84 23.88 26.13
N LEU A 374 16.52 24.82 25.47
CA LEU A 374 17.84 24.68 24.84
C LEU A 374 18.93 24.61 25.91
N HIS A 375 20.00 23.90 25.55
CA HIS A 375 21.38 24.03 26.06
C HIS A 375 21.65 23.81 27.55
N ASP A 376 22.32 22.70 27.84
CA ASP A 376 23.67 22.84 28.40
C ASP A 376 24.59 21.72 27.93
N ARG A 377 25.75 22.11 27.39
CA ARG A 377 26.84 21.21 26.97
C ARG A 377 27.82 21.11 28.14
N ASN A 378 28.00 19.91 28.67
CA ASN A 378 29.27 19.51 29.29
C ASN A 378 29.65 18.13 28.75
N THR A 379 30.52 18.14 27.75
CA THR A 379 31.20 16.98 27.16
C THR A 379 32.20 16.40 28.16
N LEU A 380 31.99 15.14 28.52
CA LEU A 380 33.02 14.25 29.07
C LEU A 380 33.36 13.24 27.96
N ASP A 381 34.53 13.42 27.34
CA ASP A 381 35.09 12.50 26.36
C ASP A 381 35.48 11.17 27.02
N ILE A 382 34.95 10.05 26.52
CA ILE A 382 35.45 8.69 26.82
C ILE A 382 35.58 7.91 25.50
N PRO A 383 36.75 7.36 25.15
CA PRO A 383 36.96 6.65 23.90
C PRO A 383 36.40 5.21 23.98
N GLY A 384 35.38 4.91 23.17
CA GLY A 384 34.82 3.56 22.99
C GLY A 384 35.06 3.03 21.57
N PRO A 385 35.19 1.70 21.38
CA PRO A 385 35.55 1.11 20.10
C PRO A 385 34.42 1.28 19.07
N LYS A 386 34.75 1.83 17.90
CA LYS A 386 33.86 1.86 16.73
C LYS A 386 33.64 0.43 16.25
N VAL A 387 32.42 -0.09 16.41
CA VAL A 387 31.98 -1.35 15.82
C VAL A 387 31.48 -1.04 14.40
N ASN A 388 32.29 -1.35 13.38
CA ASN A 388 31.84 -1.35 11.99
C ASN A 388 31.01 -2.61 11.75
N ILE A 389 29.69 -2.46 11.74
CA ILE A 389 28.78 -3.50 11.25
C ILE A 389 28.64 -3.30 9.75
N SER A 390 29.42 -4.02 8.95
CA SER A 390 29.15 -4.15 7.51
C SER A 390 27.99 -5.11 7.32
N ILE A 391 26.78 -4.56 7.33
CA ILE A 391 25.58 -5.23 6.82
C ILE A 391 25.82 -5.40 5.31
N ASN A 392 25.83 -6.62 4.79
CA ASN A 392 25.69 -6.81 3.34
C ASN A 392 24.33 -6.25 2.95
N GLN A 393 24.32 -5.02 2.44
CA GLN A 393 23.13 -4.32 2.00
C GLN A 393 22.50 -5.13 0.86
N ALA A 394 21.38 -5.80 1.12
CA ALA A 394 20.44 -6.10 0.05
C ALA A 394 20.08 -4.76 -0.59
N LYS A 395 20.48 -4.57 -1.84
CA LYS A 395 20.35 -3.30 -2.58
C LYS A 395 18.87 -2.94 -2.66
N MET A 396 18.44 -1.94 -1.89
CA MET A 396 17.11 -1.38 -2.07
C MET A 396 17.04 -0.66 -3.42
N PRO A 397 15.94 -0.82 -4.17
CA PRO A 397 15.74 -0.13 -5.44
C PRO A 397 15.82 1.39 -5.25
N ALA A 398 16.28 2.10 -6.27
CA ALA A 398 16.26 3.56 -6.25
C ALA A 398 14.81 4.07 -6.17
N THR A 399 14.58 5.13 -5.41
CA THR A 399 13.23 5.70 -5.23
C THR A 399 13.13 7.09 -5.84
N ILE A 400 12.13 7.30 -6.70
CA ILE A 400 11.73 8.63 -7.18
C ILE A 400 10.41 8.99 -6.53
N ARG A 401 10.35 10.15 -5.86
CA ARG A 401 9.13 10.67 -5.25
C ARG A 401 8.72 11.94 -5.97
N VAL A 402 7.52 11.92 -6.52
CA VAL A 402 6.93 13.05 -7.24
C VAL A 402 5.94 13.75 -6.32
N ILE A 403 6.11 15.05 -6.12
CA ILE A 403 5.19 15.90 -5.35
C ILE A 403 4.57 16.90 -6.31
N GLY A 404 3.25 16.80 -6.50
CA GLY A 404 2.60 17.67 -7.46
C GLY A 404 1.10 17.49 -7.60
N SER A 405 0.60 18.06 -8.68
CA SER A 405 -0.82 18.10 -9.01
C SER A 405 -1.34 16.81 -9.62
N LEU A 406 -2.65 16.58 -9.43
CA LEU A 406 -3.46 15.59 -10.11
C LEU A 406 -4.70 16.27 -10.69
N ASN A 407 -4.86 16.22 -12.01
CA ASN A 407 -5.97 16.88 -12.70
C ASN A 407 -6.78 15.91 -13.56
N ALA A 408 -8.05 16.24 -13.78
CA ALA A 408 -8.79 15.78 -14.94
C ALA A 408 -8.67 16.83 -16.05
N ASP A 409 -8.04 16.45 -17.16
CA ASP A 409 -7.89 17.33 -18.31
C ASP A 409 -9.10 17.16 -19.22
N MET A 410 -9.74 18.28 -19.56
CA MET A 410 -10.91 18.34 -20.43
C MET A 410 -10.52 19.09 -21.70
N VAL A 411 -10.23 18.35 -22.76
CA VAL A 411 -9.73 18.88 -24.03
C VAL A 411 -10.88 19.06 -25.00
N THR A 412 -11.08 20.28 -25.47
CA THR A 412 -12.06 20.66 -26.49
C THR A 412 -11.33 21.18 -27.72
N VAL A 413 -11.46 20.49 -28.86
CA VAL A 413 -10.84 20.95 -30.12
C VAL A 413 -11.83 21.81 -30.88
N THR A 414 -11.43 23.03 -31.25
CA THR A 414 -12.26 23.98 -32.00
C THR A 414 -11.56 24.41 -33.30
N PRO A 415 -12.32 24.86 -34.32
CA PRO A 415 -11.72 25.37 -35.56
C PRO A 415 -11.02 26.71 -35.38
N ARG A 416 -11.32 27.43 -34.29
CA ARG A 416 -10.60 28.61 -33.79
C ARG A 416 -10.92 28.84 -32.32
N PHE A 417 -10.24 29.76 -31.66
CA PHE A 417 -10.71 30.21 -30.33
C PHE A 417 -12.05 30.96 -30.42
N PRO A 418 -12.99 30.73 -29.49
CA PRO A 418 -14.24 31.50 -29.42
C PRO A 418 -13.97 32.95 -28.97
N GLY A 419 -14.67 33.91 -29.59
CA GLY A 419 -14.65 35.31 -29.19
C GLY A 419 -15.52 35.59 -27.95
N PRO A 420 -15.46 36.80 -27.36
CA PRO A 420 -16.32 37.19 -26.25
C PRO A 420 -17.81 37.08 -26.61
N GLY A 421 -18.58 36.35 -25.79
CA GLY A 421 -20.03 36.15 -25.98
C GLY A 421 -20.42 35.18 -27.10
N GLU A 422 -19.45 34.57 -27.77
CA GLU A 422 -19.68 33.65 -28.88
C GLU A 422 -19.85 32.20 -28.40
N THR A 423 -20.79 31.47 -29.02
CA THR A 423 -20.88 30.01 -28.90
C THR A 423 -20.32 29.37 -30.16
N LEU A 424 -19.29 28.55 -30.01
CA LEU A 424 -18.63 27.85 -31.12
C LEU A 424 -18.81 26.34 -30.94
N THR A 425 -19.19 25.63 -32.00
CA THR A 425 -19.29 24.17 -31.98
C THR A 425 -17.89 23.55 -31.99
N ALA A 426 -17.62 22.66 -31.02
CA ALA A 426 -16.38 21.91 -30.95
C ALA A 426 -16.35 20.78 -32.00
N SER A 427 -15.17 20.50 -32.52
CA SER A 427 -14.89 19.39 -33.42
C SER A 427 -14.75 18.06 -32.65
N SER A 428 -14.22 18.11 -31.42
CA SER A 428 -14.14 16.96 -30.52
C SER A 428 -14.05 17.41 -29.07
N PHE A 429 -14.35 16.48 -28.16
CA PHE A 429 -14.19 16.64 -26.72
C PHE A 429 -13.62 15.35 -26.13
N THR A 430 -12.68 15.45 -25.20
CA THR A 430 -12.07 14.30 -24.51
C THR A 430 -11.76 14.65 -23.07
N THR A 431 -11.90 13.68 -22.17
CA THR A 431 -11.47 13.80 -20.77
C THR A 431 -10.37 12.77 -20.52
N SER A 432 -9.22 13.22 -20.02
CA SER A 432 -8.04 12.39 -19.77
C SER A 432 -7.43 12.67 -18.40
N ALA A 433 -6.66 11.73 -17.88
CA ALA A 433 -5.85 11.96 -16.68
C ALA A 433 -4.77 13.00 -17.01
N GLY A 434 -4.56 13.94 -16.10
CA GLY A 434 -3.67 15.08 -16.29
C GLY A 434 -3.04 15.59 -15.01
N GLY A 435 -2.49 16.80 -15.11
CA GLY A 435 -1.73 17.47 -14.06
C GLY A 435 -0.25 17.13 -14.11
N LYS A 436 0.58 18.16 -14.04
CA LYS A 436 2.04 18.03 -14.24
C LYS A 436 2.67 17.01 -13.30
N GLY A 437 2.25 16.99 -12.03
CA GLY A 437 2.73 16.01 -11.06
C GLY A 437 2.44 14.58 -11.49
N ALA A 438 1.17 14.29 -11.80
CA ALA A 438 0.77 12.98 -12.26
C ALA A 438 1.40 12.61 -13.62
N ASN A 439 1.54 13.55 -14.56
CA ASN A 439 2.18 13.32 -15.86
C ASN A 439 3.66 12.92 -15.65
N GLN A 440 4.38 13.63 -14.79
CA GLN A 440 5.77 13.34 -14.48
C GLN A 440 5.93 12.03 -13.71
N ALA A 441 5.00 11.69 -12.81
CA ALA A 441 4.98 10.40 -12.13
C ALA A 441 4.74 9.22 -13.09
N VAL A 442 3.77 9.36 -14.01
CA VAL A 442 3.52 8.37 -15.07
C VAL A 442 4.73 8.24 -15.99
N ALA A 443 5.36 9.34 -16.38
CA ALA A 443 6.60 9.32 -17.15
C ALA A 443 7.70 8.57 -16.41
N CYS A 444 7.93 8.84 -15.12
CA CYS A 444 8.89 8.07 -14.33
C CYS A 444 8.54 6.57 -14.26
N GLY A 445 7.25 6.24 -14.08
CA GLY A 445 6.73 4.88 -14.02
C GLY A 445 6.98 4.10 -15.31
N ARG A 446 6.51 4.62 -16.45
CA ARG A 446 6.61 3.96 -17.76
C ARG A 446 8.03 3.94 -18.31
N LEU A 447 8.81 4.98 -18.09
CA LEU A 447 10.19 5.06 -18.61
C LEU A 447 11.18 4.27 -17.75
N SER A 448 10.82 3.91 -16.51
CA SER A 448 11.66 3.06 -15.65
C SER A 448 11.57 1.56 -15.97
N ARG A 449 10.59 1.11 -16.78
CA ARG A 449 10.31 -0.32 -17.01
C ARG A 449 9.71 -0.59 -18.41
N PRO A 450 9.82 -1.81 -18.95
CA PRO A 450 9.14 -2.17 -20.19
C PRO A 450 7.61 -2.23 -20.01
N ASP A 451 6.85 -2.10 -21.12
CA ASP A 451 5.39 -2.27 -21.11
C ASP A 451 5.03 -3.70 -20.67
N PRO A 452 4.28 -3.87 -19.56
CA PRO A 452 3.91 -5.19 -19.05
C PRO A 452 3.00 -5.99 -20.00
N ARG A 453 2.43 -5.35 -21.04
CA ARG A 453 1.59 -6.00 -22.06
C ARG A 453 2.40 -6.51 -23.25
N SER A 454 3.67 -6.12 -23.38
CA SER A 454 4.48 -6.50 -24.52
C SER A 454 5.00 -7.93 -24.38
N SER A 455 4.59 -8.81 -25.31
CA SER A 455 5.08 -10.19 -25.39
C SER A 455 6.51 -10.30 -25.95
N SER A 456 7.09 -9.21 -26.44
CA SER A 456 8.45 -9.16 -27.00
C SER A 456 9.50 -8.73 -25.98
N ALA A 457 9.11 -8.44 -24.73
CA ALA A 457 10.03 -8.05 -23.69
C ALA A 457 10.59 -9.29 -23.00
N SER A 458 11.81 -9.70 -23.35
CA SER A 458 12.68 -10.17 -22.27
C SER A 458 12.85 -8.96 -21.35
N PRO A 459 12.57 -9.04 -20.03
CA PRO A 459 13.01 -7.98 -19.14
C PRO A 459 14.49 -7.76 -19.44
N ASP A 460 14.90 -6.52 -19.64
CA ASP A 460 16.32 -6.22 -19.57
C ASP A 460 16.70 -6.50 -18.12
N GLU A 461 17.08 -7.75 -17.82
CA GLU A 461 17.40 -8.27 -16.48
C GLU A 461 18.56 -7.48 -15.83
N THR A 462 19.18 -6.56 -16.59
CA THR A 462 20.34 -5.78 -16.17
C THR A 462 19.99 -4.46 -15.49
N ALA A 463 18.82 -3.87 -15.75
CA ALA A 463 18.43 -2.58 -15.18
C ALA A 463 17.67 -2.77 -13.85
N PRO A 464 18.23 -2.34 -12.72
CA PRO A 464 17.56 -2.49 -11.42
C PRO A 464 16.22 -1.72 -11.37
N PRO A 465 15.23 -2.25 -10.64
CA PRO A 465 13.92 -1.63 -10.55
C PRO A 465 13.98 -0.28 -9.83
N ILE A 466 13.21 0.69 -10.30
CA ILE A 466 13.03 1.99 -9.65
C ILE A 466 11.62 2.07 -9.08
N HIS A 467 11.51 2.42 -7.80
CA HIS A 467 10.23 2.62 -7.13
C HIS A 467 9.77 4.07 -7.31
N ILE A 468 8.52 4.27 -7.74
CA ILE A 468 7.96 5.59 -8.03
C ILE A 468 6.80 5.85 -7.06
N GLU A 469 6.86 6.94 -6.31
CA GLU A 469 5.79 7.38 -5.40
C GLU A 469 5.17 8.69 -5.88
N MET A 470 3.84 8.80 -5.83
CA MET A 470 3.13 10.05 -6.07
C MET A 470 2.55 10.62 -4.78
N ILE A 471 2.84 11.89 -4.53
CA ILE A 471 2.27 12.69 -3.44
C ILE A 471 1.49 13.84 -4.06
N GLY A 472 0.23 13.94 -3.68
CA GLY A 472 -0.67 15.00 -4.13
C GLY A 472 -2.03 14.85 -3.47
N ALA A 473 -2.99 15.63 -3.95
CA ALA A 473 -4.34 15.61 -3.41
C ALA A 473 -5.41 15.62 -4.50
N VAL A 474 -6.48 14.86 -4.27
CA VAL A 474 -7.64 14.69 -5.17
C VAL A 474 -8.94 14.93 -4.42
N GLY A 475 -10.02 15.21 -5.15
CA GLY A 475 -11.31 15.53 -4.56
C GLY A 475 -12.09 14.30 -4.08
N GLY A 476 -12.90 14.51 -3.03
CA GLY A 476 -13.91 13.56 -2.56
C GLY A 476 -15.30 13.83 -3.12
N LEU A 477 -15.53 15.00 -3.74
CA LEU A 477 -16.82 15.42 -4.28
C LEU A 477 -17.08 14.97 -5.74
N ASP A 478 -16.11 14.32 -6.38
CA ASP A 478 -16.22 13.79 -7.74
C ASP A 478 -15.56 12.42 -7.87
N ALA A 479 -15.76 11.79 -9.03
CA ALA A 479 -15.26 10.45 -9.31
C ALA A 479 -13.95 10.43 -10.11
N HIS A 480 -13.29 11.58 -10.36
CA HIS A 480 -12.12 11.63 -11.24
C HIS A 480 -10.97 10.77 -10.70
N PHE A 481 -10.78 10.70 -9.38
CA PHE A 481 -9.73 9.85 -8.82
C PHE A 481 -9.94 8.36 -9.09
N PRO A 482 -11.02 7.71 -8.60
CA PRO A 482 -11.19 6.26 -8.76
C PRO A 482 -11.42 5.82 -10.21
N THR A 483 -11.90 6.71 -11.10
CA THR A 483 -12.27 6.32 -12.48
C THR A 483 -11.22 6.67 -13.52
N LEU A 484 -10.36 7.68 -13.28
CA LEU A 484 -9.47 8.23 -14.30
C LEU A 484 -8.00 8.24 -13.84
N LEU A 485 -7.71 8.89 -12.71
CA LEU A 485 -6.34 9.08 -12.23
C LEU A 485 -5.74 7.81 -11.61
N GLN A 486 -6.43 7.20 -10.64
CA GLN A 486 -5.99 6.00 -9.94
C GLN A 486 -5.60 4.86 -10.91
N PRO A 487 -6.49 4.40 -11.81
CA PRO A 487 -6.16 3.29 -12.71
C PRO A 487 -5.03 3.64 -13.69
N THR A 488 -4.79 4.92 -14.00
CA THR A 488 -3.72 5.34 -14.91
C THR A 488 -2.36 5.33 -14.20
N LEU A 489 -2.31 5.81 -12.96
CA LEU A 489 -1.11 5.79 -12.12
C LEU A 489 -0.68 4.36 -11.79
N GLU A 490 -1.61 3.53 -11.29
CA GLU A 490 -1.33 2.14 -10.90
C GLU A 490 -0.83 1.31 -12.10
N ARG A 491 -1.51 1.41 -13.26
CA ARG A 491 -1.07 0.70 -14.49
C ARG A 491 0.30 1.15 -14.97
N SER A 492 0.72 2.37 -14.65
CA SER A 492 2.04 2.90 -15.00
C SER A 492 3.12 2.57 -13.96
N GLY A 493 2.78 1.79 -12.92
CA GLY A 493 3.73 1.36 -11.88
C GLY A 493 4.04 2.41 -10.82
N VAL A 494 3.13 3.37 -10.61
CA VAL A 494 3.24 4.44 -9.61
C VAL A 494 2.53 4.03 -8.33
N ASP A 495 3.22 4.14 -7.19
CA ASP A 495 2.63 3.98 -5.85
C ASP A 495 1.80 5.22 -5.50
N ILE A 496 0.53 4.98 -5.22
CA ILE A 496 -0.48 6.00 -4.92
C ILE A 496 -0.85 6.08 -3.43
N SER A 497 -0.20 5.31 -2.57
CA SER A 497 -0.52 5.20 -1.14
C SER A 497 -0.41 6.53 -0.39
N ARG A 498 0.32 7.49 -0.95
CA ARG A 498 0.55 8.83 -0.39
C ARG A 498 -0.34 9.91 -1.02
N ILE A 499 -1.29 9.55 -1.87
CA ILE A 499 -2.27 10.49 -2.43
C ILE A 499 -3.40 10.72 -1.42
N ARG A 500 -3.67 11.99 -1.11
CA ARG A 500 -4.71 12.39 -0.16
C ARG A 500 -6.03 12.62 -0.89
N GLN A 501 -7.13 12.09 -0.35
CA GLN A 501 -8.46 12.42 -0.83
C GLN A 501 -9.15 13.43 0.10
N ILE A 502 -9.46 14.61 -0.44
CA ILE A 502 -10.00 15.75 0.30
C ILE A 502 -11.53 15.74 0.19
N ARG A 503 -12.20 15.38 1.29
CA ARG A 503 -13.65 15.10 1.35
C ARG A 503 -14.51 16.22 0.75
N ASP A 504 -14.19 17.47 1.05
CA ASP A 504 -15.01 18.64 0.72
C ASP A 504 -14.43 19.47 -0.44
N ALA A 505 -13.64 18.85 -1.33
CA ALA A 505 -13.08 19.50 -2.51
C ALA A 505 -13.33 18.67 -3.78
N HIS A 506 -13.33 19.35 -4.92
CA HIS A 506 -13.24 18.72 -6.23
C HIS A 506 -11.79 18.47 -6.63
N THR A 507 -11.53 17.42 -7.40
CA THR A 507 -10.24 17.16 -8.05
C THR A 507 -9.86 18.35 -8.93
N GLY A 508 -8.55 18.60 -9.09
CA GLY A 508 -8.10 19.64 -10.04
C GLY A 508 -8.63 19.36 -11.44
N VAL A 509 -8.92 20.41 -12.20
CA VAL A 509 -9.39 20.30 -13.59
C VAL A 509 -8.63 21.29 -14.45
N ALA A 510 -8.17 20.84 -15.61
CA ALA A 510 -7.66 21.73 -16.66
C ALA A 510 -8.64 21.70 -17.84
N VAL A 511 -9.29 22.83 -18.13
CA VAL A 511 -10.12 22.98 -19.33
C VAL A 511 -9.24 23.52 -20.44
N ILE A 512 -9.00 22.70 -21.45
CA ILE A 512 -8.05 22.96 -22.54
C ILE A 512 -8.85 23.17 -23.82
N ILE A 513 -8.68 24.32 -24.45
CA ILE A 513 -9.20 24.57 -25.81
C ILE A 513 -8.04 24.50 -26.78
N VAL A 514 -8.15 23.68 -27.81
CA VAL A 514 -7.12 23.51 -28.85
C VAL A 514 -7.65 24.04 -30.17
N ASP A 515 -6.91 24.97 -30.78
CA ASP A 515 -7.22 25.55 -32.09
C ASP A 515 -6.62 24.70 -33.21
N SER A 516 -7.49 23.98 -33.92
CA SER A 516 -7.08 23.13 -35.05
C SER A 516 -6.67 23.89 -36.31
N SER A 517 -6.94 25.20 -36.41
CA SER A 517 -6.54 26.05 -37.55
C SER A 517 -5.20 26.75 -37.33
N ALA A 518 -4.75 26.86 -36.08
CA ALA A 518 -3.52 27.54 -35.69
C ALA A 518 -2.46 26.54 -35.19
N ASP A 519 -2.15 25.53 -36.01
CA ASP A 519 -1.11 24.52 -35.73
C ASP A 519 -1.21 23.80 -34.36
N GLY A 520 -2.41 23.76 -33.76
CA GLY A 520 -2.64 23.12 -32.47
C GLY A 520 -2.34 23.98 -31.24
N GLU A 521 -2.28 25.31 -31.37
CA GLU A 521 -2.19 26.22 -30.22
C GLU A 521 -3.29 25.94 -29.19
N ASN A 522 -2.96 26.07 -27.91
CA ASN A 522 -3.89 25.77 -26.82
C ASN A 522 -4.06 26.92 -25.82
N ARG A 523 -5.23 26.97 -25.18
CA ARG A 523 -5.51 27.83 -24.03
C ARG A 523 -6.01 26.96 -22.90
N ILE A 524 -5.37 27.09 -21.74
CA ILE A 524 -5.62 26.24 -20.58
C ILE A 524 -6.21 27.08 -19.45
N LEU A 525 -7.40 26.71 -18.98
CA LEU A 525 -7.99 27.22 -17.75
C LEU A 525 -7.80 26.18 -16.67
N PHE A 526 -6.95 26.49 -15.69
CA PHE A 526 -6.64 25.59 -14.58
C PHE A 526 -7.50 25.94 -13.36
N SER A 527 -8.25 24.96 -12.86
CA SER A 527 -8.94 24.99 -11.58
C SER A 527 -8.21 24.07 -10.60
N PRO A 528 -7.54 24.60 -9.56
CA PRO A 528 -6.65 23.79 -8.74
C PRO A 528 -7.38 22.78 -7.84
N GLY A 529 -8.60 23.08 -7.41
CA GLY A 529 -9.40 22.20 -6.55
C GLY A 529 -8.61 21.65 -5.35
N ALA A 530 -8.63 20.33 -5.20
CA ALA A 530 -7.95 19.59 -4.14
C ALA A 530 -6.42 19.75 -4.18
N ASN A 531 -5.81 20.07 -5.32
CA ASN A 531 -4.38 20.36 -5.38
C ASN A 531 -4.04 21.53 -4.46
N TYR A 532 -4.90 22.53 -4.33
CA TYR A 532 -4.68 23.64 -3.39
C TYR A 532 -5.24 23.35 -2.02
N ALA A 533 -6.47 22.85 -1.92
CA ALA A 533 -7.10 22.60 -0.61
C ALA A 533 -6.37 21.51 0.20
N GLY A 534 -5.80 20.51 -0.48
CA GLY A 534 -5.16 19.34 0.12
C GLY A 534 -3.64 19.38 0.19
N MET A 535 -2.97 20.33 -0.48
CA MET A 535 -1.51 20.48 -0.44
C MET A 535 -1.10 21.80 0.20
N GLN A 536 -1.77 22.21 1.27
CA GLN A 536 -1.33 23.34 2.10
C GLN A 536 -0.05 22.97 2.88
N PRO A 537 0.80 23.95 3.29
CA PRO A 537 2.09 23.70 3.92
C PRO A 537 1.95 23.28 5.39
N THR A 538 1.26 22.16 5.64
CA THR A 538 1.06 21.58 6.97
C THR A 538 2.17 20.59 7.31
N ALA A 539 2.38 20.33 8.60
CA ALA A 539 3.33 19.32 9.04
C ALA A 539 3.06 17.96 8.40
N GLU A 540 1.79 17.56 8.29
CA GLU A 540 1.38 16.31 7.63
C GLU A 540 1.84 16.22 6.16
N VAL A 541 1.67 17.30 5.38
CA VAL A 541 2.09 17.32 3.96
C VAL A 541 3.62 17.32 3.84
N LEU A 542 4.31 18.03 4.72
CA LEU A 542 5.78 18.04 4.75
C LEU A 542 6.36 16.70 5.20
N ASP A 543 5.72 16.02 6.16
CA ASP A 543 6.10 14.67 6.59
C ASP A 543 5.86 13.66 5.47
N LEU A 544 4.74 13.76 4.74
CA LEU A 544 4.51 12.91 3.57
C LEU A 544 5.63 13.10 2.53
N ALA A 545 6.01 14.35 2.28
CA ALA A 545 7.05 14.73 1.31
C ALA A 545 8.45 14.24 1.73
N LEU A 546 8.84 14.50 2.98
CA LEU A 546 10.23 14.44 3.44
C LEU A 546 10.51 13.26 4.38
N ALA A 547 9.49 12.66 4.99
CA ALA A 547 9.63 11.51 5.86
C ALA A 547 9.43 10.17 5.12
N GLY A 548 9.91 9.09 5.75
CA GLY A 548 9.89 7.72 5.22
C GLY A 548 11.28 7.11 5.06
N ARG A 549 11.39 5.80 5.35
CA ARG A 549 12.54 4.98 4.98
C ARG A 549 12.09 3.94 3.95
N PRO A 550 12.75 3.81 2.78
CA PRO A 550 13.86 4.65 2.32
C PRO A 550 13.45 6.11 2.04
N ARG A 551 14.40 7.02 2.22
CA ARG A 551 14.32 8.38 1.66
C ARG A 551 14.36 8.29 0.13
N PRO A 552 13.71 9.22 -0.60
CA PRO A 552 13.80 9.24 -2.05
C PRO A 552 15.23 9.55 -2.50
N ASP A 553 15.67 8.89 -3.55
CA ASP A 553 16.91 9.21 -4.26
C ASP A 553 16.77 10.49 -5.07
N VAL A 554 15.61 10.64 -5.71
CA VAL A 554 15.25 11.81 -6.51
C VAL A 554 13.89 12.31 -6.08
N LEU A 555 13.81 13.60 -5.77
CA LEU A 555 12.57 14.30 -5.52
C LEU A 555 12.20 15.15 -6.73
N VAL A 556 11.04 14.90 -7.33
CA VAL A 556 10.53 15.67 -8.47
C VAL A 556 9.40 16.57 -7.98
N VAL A 557 9.52 17.88 -8.20
CA VAL A 557 8.55 18.87 -7.72
C VAL A 557 8.17 19.83 -8.85
N GLN A 558 6.87 20.20 -8.91
CA GLN A 558 6.37 21.23 -9.82
C GLN A 558 5.57 22.31 -9.09
N ALA A 559 5.06 23.30 -9.82
CA ALA A 559 4.40 24.50 -9.26
C ALA A 559 2.87 24.55 -9.47
N GLU A 560 2.20 23.41 -9.70
CA GLU A 560 0.73 23.32 -9.77
C GLU A 560 0.04 23.01 -8.41
N ILE A 561 0.79 23.11 -7.32
CA ILE A 561 0.30 23.11 -5.93
C ILE A 561 0.62 24.47 -5.29
N PRO A 562 0.11 24.79 -4.09
CA PRO A 562 0.42 26.06 -3.44
C PRO A 562 1.93 26.32 -3.39
N LEU A 563 2.35 27.49 -3.85
CA LEU A 563 3.76 27.86 -3.96
C LEU A 563 4.47 27.82 -2.59
N GLU A 564 3.74 28.16 -1.56
CA GLU A 564 4.13 28.13 -0.15
C GLU A 564 4.51 26.71 0.30
N THR A 565 3.82 25.71 -0.24
CA THR A 565 4.13 24.29 0.01
C THR A 565 5.39 23.87 -0.71
N VAL A 566 5.57 24.27 -1.97
CA VAL A 566 6.82 24.05 -2.72
C VAL A 566 8.00 24.66 -1.94
N ILE A 567 7.88 25.92 -1.52
CA ILE A 567 8.89 26.63 -0.72
C ILE A 567 9.15 25.89 0.60
N ALA A 568 8.11 25.44 1.30
CA ALA A 568 8.26 24.74 2.57
C ALA A 568 8.95 23.38 2.42
N VAL A 569 8.65 22.63 1.35
CA VAL A 569 9.34 21.38 0.99
C VAL A 569 10.81 21.65 0.72
N LEU A 570 11.14 22.63 -0.14
CA LEU A 570 12.53 22.96 -0.46
C LEU A 570 13.32 23.44 0.76
N ARG A 571 12.72 24.25 1.64
CA ARG A 571 13.33 24.61 2.93
C ARG A 571 13.54 23.41 3.84
N GLY A 572 12.63 22.43 3.80
CA GLY A 572 12.76 21.18 4.53
C GLY A 572 13.93 20.34 4.04
N VAL A 573 14.09 20.20 2.71
CA VAL A 573 15.28 19.55 2.11
C VAL A 573 16.55 20.28 2.53
N GLY A 574 16.57 21.61 2.46
CA GLY A 574 17.73 22.42 2.87
C GLY A 574 18.10 22.24 4.35
N ARG A 575 17.12 22.06 5.25
CA ARG A 575 17.38 21.73 6.66
C ARG A 575 17.97 20.32 6.82
N GLN A 576 17.38 19.32 6.15
CA GLN A 576 17.87 17.94 6.20
C GLN A 576 19.32 17.83 5.71
N ARG A 577 19.68 18.53 4.63
CA ARG A 577 21.07 18.56 4.13
C ARG A 577 22.06 19.11 5.17
N LYS A 578 21.68 20.19 5.87
CA LYS A 578 22.53 20.78 6.93
C LYS A 578 22.69 19.85 8.12
N GLU A 579 21.60 19.20 8.54
CA GLU A 579 21.63 18.21 9.62
C GLU A 579 22.55 17.02 9.24
N GLU A 580 22.45 16.52 8.00
CA GLU A 580 23.31 15.45 7.48
C GLU A 580 24.80 15.86 7.40
N GLU A 581 25.10 17.10 7.03
CA GLU A 581 26.46 17.65 7.01
C GLU A 581 27.07 17.74 8.43
N GLU A 582 26.27 18.12 9.42
CA GLU A 582 26.71 18.29 10.82
C GLU A 582 26.94 16.95 11.54
N GLU A 583 26.18 15.90 11.19
CA GLU A 583 26.24 14.58 11.84
C GLU A 583 27.40 13.69 11.36
N ASN A 584 28.20 14.13 10.38
CA ASN A 584 29.40 13.43 9.89
C ASN A 584 29.14 11.96 9.47
N GLU A 585 27.91 11.63 9.11
CA GLU A 585 27.57 10.35 8.49
C GLU A 585 28.20 10.34 7.10
N GLN A 586 29.14 9.43 6.87
CA GLN A 586 29.81 9.25 5.58
C GLN A 586 28.79 9.00 4.47
N GLY A 587 28.38 10.08 3.79
CA GLY A 587 27.70 10.03 2.49
C GLY A 587 26.43 9.19 2.46
N ALA A 588 25.54 9.29 3.47
CA ALA A 588 24.19 8.73 3.43
C ALA A 588 23.30 9.47 2.41
N GLY A 589 23.71 9.47 1.14
CA GLY A 589 22.88 9.65 -0.04
C GLY A 589 21.93 10.84 -0.08
N MET A 590 22.41 12.09 0.07
CA MET A 590 21.62 13.31 -0.09
C MET A 590 20.67 13.22 -1.29
N MET A 591 19.36 13.41 -1.08
CA MET A 591 18.37 13.38 -2.15
C MET A 591 18.70 14.45 -3.20
N GLU A 592 18.56 14.12 -4.49
CA GLU A 592 18.63 15.12 -5.57
C GLU A 592 17.25 15.67 -5.88
N VAL A 593 17.12 16.99 -5.96
CA VAL A 593 15.86 17.66 -6.25
C VAL A 593 15.83 18.10 -7.71
N VAL A 594 14.86 17.57 -8.46
CA VAL A 594 14.46 18.01 -9.79
C VAL A 594 13.24 18.91 -9.65
N PHE A 595 13.43 20.19 -9.92
CA PHE A 595 12.36 21.18 -9.86
C PHE A 595 12.00 21.69 -11.25
N ASN A 596 10.73 21.53 -11.62
CA ASN A 596 10.16 22.14 -12.81
C ASN A 596 9.17 23.25 -12.38
N PRO A 597 9.53 24.54 -12.48
CA PRO A 597 8.69 25.65 -12.04
C PRO A 597 7.57 25.91 -13.06
N ALA A 598 6.69 24.94 -13.27
CA ALA A 598 5.59 25.04 -14.21
C ALA A 598 4.26 24.97 -13.46
N PRO A 599 3.41 26.02 -13.52
CA PRO A 599 3.70 27.35 -14.08
C PRO A 599 4.75 28.14 -13.28
N ALA A 600 5.51 29.00 -13.96
CA ALA A 600 6.61 29.72 -13.31
C ALA A 600 6.12 30.87 -12.41
N PRO A 601 6.56 30.95 -11.14
CA PRO A 601 6.35 32.14 -10.33
C PRO A 601 7.15 33.31 -10.89
N GLU A 602 6.50 34.45 -11.10
CA GLU A 602 7.16 35.65 -11.61
C GLU A 602 8.24 36.14 -10.65
N GLY A 603 9.45 36.34 -11.18
CA GLY A 603 10.62 36.74 -10.37
C GLY A 603 11.25 35.60 -9.57
N GLY A 604 10.75 34.37 -9.75
CA GLY A 604 11.33 33.17 -9.15
C GLY A 604 10.87 32.86 -7.72
N LEU A 605 11.61 31.99 -7.07
CA LEU A 605 11.43 31.60 -5.66
C LEU A 605 12.25 32.48 -4.71
N PRO A 606 11.95 32.46 -3.40
CA PRO A 606 12.83 33.04 -2.39
C PRO A 606 14.28 32.52 -2.52
N VAL A 607 15.26 33.42 -2.44
CA VAL A 607 16.67 33.08 -2.68
C VAL A 607 17.18 31.93 -1.81
N ASP A 608 16.65 31.81 -0.58
CA ASP A 608 17.08 30.81 0.41
C ASP A 608 16.79 29.36 0.02
N VAL A 609 15.90 29.12 -0.96
CA VAL A 609 15.49 27.75 -1.32
C VAL A 609 16.26 27.16 -2.51
N TYR A 610 16.97 27.96 -3.30
CA TYR A 610 17.66 27.47 -4.49
C TYR A 610 18.81 26.50 -4.19
N GLY A 611 19.45 26.63 -3.01
CA GLY A 611 20.46 25.66 -2.57
C GLY A 611 19.93 24.25 -2.31
N ALA A 612 18.60 24.09 -2.23
CA ALA A 612 17.96 22.77 -2.17
C ALA A 612 17.69 22.17 -3.57
N ILE A 613 17.73 22.98 -4.63
CA ILE A 613 17.41 22.55 -6.00
C ILE A 613 18.71 22.15 -6.71
N ASP A 614 18.81 20.89 -7.17
CA ASP A 614 19.97 20.45 -7.95
C ASP A 614 19.76 20.66 -9.44
N HIS A 615 18.57 20.28 -9.92
CA HIS A 615 18.19 20.34 -11.33
C HIS A 615 16.99 21.26 -11.49
N LEU A 616 17.21 22.42 -12.10
CA LEU A 616 16.17 23.36 -12.48
C LEU A 616 15.84 23.15 -13.96
N ILE A 617 14.67 22.59 -14.25
CA ILE A 617 14.23 22.28 -15.61
C ILE A 617 13.10 23.22 -16.01
N MET A 618 13.33 24.05 -17.02
CA MET A 618 12.41 25.08 -17.48
C MET A 618 12.19 24.96 -18.99
N ASN A 619 11.08 25.48 -19.51
CA ASN A 619 11.03 25.89 -20.92
C ASN A 619 11.55 27.32 -21.10
N GLU A 620 11.59 27.81 -22.35
CA GLU A 620 12.07 29.16 -22.68
C GLU A 620 11.31 30.25 -21.92
N THR A 621 9.98 30.18 -21.90
CA THR A 621 9.13 31.17 -21.24
C THR A 621 9.29 31.15 -19.71
N GLU A 622 9.32 29.96 -19.11
CA GLU A 622 9.55 29.76 -17.67
C GLU A 622 10.94 30.28 -17.28
N CYS A 623 11.95 30.05 -18.11
CA CYS A 623 13.31 30.53 -17.88
C CYS A 623 13.36 32.07 -17.79
N GLU A 624 12.59 32.77 -18.63
CA GLU A 624 12.49 34.23 -18.58
C GLU A 624 11.66 34.72 -17.39
N ILE A 625 10.54 34.06 -17.07
CA ILE A 625 9.66 34.44 -15.96
C ILE A 625 10.37 34.28 -14.60
N MET A 626 11.14 33.20 -14.46
CA MET A 626 11.92 32.90 -13.25
C MET A 626 13.10 33.85 -13.05
N ALA A 627 13.54 34.55 -14.12
CA ALA A 627 14.70 35.42 -14.06
C ALA A 627 14.38 36.77 -13.37
N PRO A 628 15.37 37.36 -12.65
CA PRO A 628 15.33 38.75 -12.22
C PRO A 628 15.05 39.69 -13.39
N GLY A 629 14.36 40.80 -13.14
CA GLY A 629 13.94 41.75 -14.18
C GLY A 629 15.11 42.29 -15.01
N GLU A 630 16.28 42.46 -14.40
CA GLU A 630 17.50 42.95 -15.05
C GLU A 630 18.02 42.00 -16.13
N LEU A 631 17.89 40.69 -15.91
CA LEU A 631 18.36 39.67 -16.87
C LEU A 631 17.38 39.48 -18.03
N ARG A 632 16.08 39.76 -17.84
CA ARG A 632 15.06 39.71 -18.91
C ARG A 632 15.30 40.75 -20.00
N GLY A 633 16.06 41.81 -19.72
CA GLY A 633 16.34 42.90 -20.66
C GLY A 633 17.43 42.62 -21.70
N ILE A 634 18.21 41.54 -21.57
CA ILE A 634 19.39 41.26 -22.41
C ILE A 634 18.97 40.91 -23.85
N PRO A 635 19.25 41.70 -24.89
CA PRO A 635 18.65 41.49 -26.23
C PRO A 635 19.00 40.15 -26.88
N GLU A 636 20.22 39.66 -26.68
CA GLU A 636 20.69 38.40 -27.28
C GLU A 636 20.22 37.19 -26.48
N VAL A 637 19.43 36.30 -27.10
CA VAL A 637 18.75 35.17 -26.45
C VAL A 637 19.73 34.14 -25.87
N GLU A 638 20.85 33.88 -26.55
CA GLU A 638 21.86 32.94 -26.04
C GLU A 638 22.61 33.50 -24.84
N GLU A 639 23.06 34.76 -24.91
CA GLU A 639 23.74 35.41 -23.79
C GLU A 639 22.80 35.58 -22.59
N ARG A 640 21.54 35.95 -22.84
CA ARG A 640 20.49 35.99 -21.82
C ARG A 640 20.38 34.65 -21.08
N ARG A 641 20.22 33.54 -21.81
CA ARG A 641 20.15 32.19 -21.20
C ARG A 641 21.41 31.84 -20.42
N ARG A 642 22.60 32.20 -20.93
CA ARG A 642 23.88 31.99 -20.22
C ARG A 642 23.93 32.76 -18.90
N GLN A 643 23.51 34.03 -18.87
CA GLN A 643 23.50 34.84 -17.66
C GLN A 643 22.45 34.39 -16.66
N ILE A 644 21.26 33.99 -17.12
CA ILE A 644 20.23 33.40 -16.25
C ILE A 644 20.74 32.10 -15.60
N ALA A 645 21.40 31.23 -16.36
CA ALA A 645 21.99 30.03 -15.79
C ALA A 645 23.08 30.34 -14.75
N ARG A 646 23.95 31.33 -15.02
CA ARG A 646 24.96 31.80 -14.05
C ARG A 646 24.32 32.29 -12.76
N TYR A 647 23.25 33.07 -12.86
CA TYR A 647 22.50 33.52 -11.70
C TYR A 647 22.05 32.35 -10.84
N PHE A 648 21.39 31.34 -11.41
CA PHE A 648 20.95 30.17 -10.65
C PHE A 648 22.09 29.30 -10.11
N HIS A 649 23.22 29.19 -10.84
CA HIS A 649 24.42 28.53 -10.31
C HIS A 649 24.96 29.25 -9.07
N GLY A 650 25.01 30.58 -9.09
CA GLY A 650 25.39 31.39 -7.92
C GLY A 650 24.49 31.19 -6.72
N LEU A 651 23.21 30.86 -6.94
CA LEU A 651 22.24 30.57 -5.87
C LEU A 651 22.28 29.12 -5.35
N GLY A 652 23.04 28.22 -5.99
CA GLY A 652 23.22 26.84 -5.53
C GLY A 652 22.71 25.75 -6.49
N VAL A 653 22.14 26.10 -7.64
CA VAL A 653 21.66 25.12 -8.63
C VAL A 653 22.82 24.55 -9.44
N ARG A 654 22.97 23.22 -9.53
CA ARG A 654 24.06 22.58 -10.29
C ARG A 654 23.75 22.42 -11.77
N TYR A 655 22.49 22.14 -12.10
CA TYR A 655 22.05 21.84 -13.45
C TYR A 655 20.88 22.75 -13.83
N VAL A 656 21.10 23.65 -14.78
CA VAL A 656 20.06 24.50 -15.37
C VAL A 656 19.77 23.97 -16.76
N VAL A 657 18.57 23.43 -16.96
CA VAL A 657 18.14 22.77 -18.19
C VAL A 657 16.98 23.57 -18.78
N VAL A 658 17.11 23.99 -20.03
CA VAL A 658 16.11 24.77 -20.76
C VAL A 658 15.65 23.98 -21.98
N THR A 659 14.41 23.51 -21.94
CA THR A 659 13.74 22.84 -23.07
C THR A 659 13.32 23.88 -24.12
N LEU A 660 13.60 23.57 -25.38
CA LEU A 660 13.44 24.47 -26.54
C LEU A 660 12.45 23.90 -27.58
N GLY A 661 11.51 23.06 -27.11
CA GLY A 661 10.57 22.34 -27.96
C GLY A 661 11.27 21.57 -29.10
N ALA A 662 10.92 21.89 -30.35
CA ALA A 662 11.46 21.24 -31.54
C ALA A 662 12.97 21.49 -31.75
N GLN A 663 13.59 22.45 -31.06
CA GLN A 663 15.03 22.71 -31.13
C GLN A 663 15.85 21.86 -30.15
N GLY A 664 15.17 21.08 -29.30
CA GLY A 664 15.80 20.19 -28.33
C GLY A 664 15.96 20.85 -26.97
N VAL A 665 17.15 20.77 -26.38
CA VAL A 665 17.42 21.20 -25.01
C VAL A 665 18.77 21.87 -24.93
N TRP A 666 18.80 23.06 -24.34
CA TRP A 666 20.04 23.72 -23.93
C TRP A 666 20.26 23.50 -22.44
N TYR A 667 21.49 23.27 -22.00
CA TYR A 667 21.79 23.13 -20.59
C TYR A 667 23.12 23.75 -20.19
N SER A 668 23.19 24.11 -18.91
CA SER A 668 24.37 24.59 -18.21
C SER A 668 24.52 23.77 -16.93
N ALA A 669 25.60 23.00 -16.84
CA ALA A 669 25.91 22.13 -15.71
C ALA A 669 27.25 22.55 -15.11
N GLY A 670 27.32 22.80 -13.81
CA GLY A 670 28.55 23.27 -13.19
C GLY A 670 28.53 23.23 -11.67
N ASP A 671 29.69 23.52 -11.08
CA ASP A 671 29.78 23.75 -9.64
C ASP A 671 28.89 24.94 -9.26
N ALA A 672 28.24 24.86 -8.10
CA ALA A 672 27.24 25.83 -7.65
C ALA A 672 27.65 26.57 -6.36
N GLY A 673 26.87 27.58 -5.98
CA GLY A 673 27.10 28.41 -4.80
C GLY A 673 28.34 29.31 -4.96
N GLY A 674 29.11 29.46 -3.88
CA GLY A 674 30.29 30.35 -3.87
C GLY A 674 31.39 30.02 -4.88
N LYS A 675 31.36 28.82 -5.49
CA LYS A 675 32.28 28.41 -6.56
C LYS A 675 31.84 28.88 -7.96
N ALA A 676 30.58 29.29 -8.14
CA ALA A 676 30.02 29.71 -9.41
C ALA A 676 30.31 31.19 -9.71
N GLN A 677 31.56 31.51 -10.04
CA GLN A 677 31.97 32.87 -10.40
C GLN A 677 32.84 32.88 -11.67
N GLU A 678 32.57 33.83 -12.55
CA GLU A 678 33.13 33.89 -13.92
C GLU A 678 34.66 34.08 -13.98
N ASP A 679 35.26 34.51 -12.87
CA ASP A 679 36.71 34.74 -12.72
C ASP A 679 37.37 33.84 -11.67
N ALA A 680 36.62 32.92 -11.07
CA ALA A 680 37.18 31.97 -10.11
C ALA A 680 38.05 30.96 -10.85
N GLN A 681 39.37 31.04 -10.61
CA GLN A 681 40.32 30.08 -11.14
C GLN A 681 39.91 28.66 -10.72
N GLY A 682 39.45 27.85 -11.69
CA GLY A 682 39.03 26.46 -11.46
C GLY A 682 37.52 26.19 -11.43
N TRP A 683 36.64 27.14 -11.78
CA TRP A 683 35.21 26.84 -11.91
C TRP A 683 34.93 25.79 -13.00
N ILE A 684 34.41 24.62 -12.59
CA ILE A 684 34.08 23.53 -13.52
C ILE A 684 32.66 23.72 -14.02
N ARG A 685 32.51 23.99 -15.32
CA ARG A 685 31.22 24.17 -15.97
C ARG A 685 31.24 23.67 -17.41
N CYS A 686 30.12 23.08 -17.83
CA CYS A 686 29.82 22.69 -19.19
C CYS A 686 28.54 23.40 -19.65
N VAL A 687 28.55 23.88 -20.90
CA VAL A 687 27.36 24.40 -21.59
C VAL A 687 27.25 23.67 -22.91
N ASN A 688 26.11 23.07 -23.19
CA ASN A 688 25.89 22.39 -24.45
C ASN A 688 24.41 22.45 -24.86
N GLN A 689 24.13 22.13 -26.13
CA GLN A 689 22.80 21.98 -26.66
C GLN A 689 22.63 20.62 -27.32
N VAL A 690 21.61 19.89 -26.90
CA VAL A 690 21.22 18.60 -27.46
C VAL A 690 20.05 18.83 -28.42
N PRO A 691 20.18 18.51 -29.71
CA PRO A 691 19.09 18.68 -30.67
C PRO A 691 17.93 17.73 -30.37
N ALA A 692 16.72 18.12 -30.77
CA ALA A 692 15.54 17.25 -30.68
C ALA A 692 15.75 15.96 -31.48
N ALA A 693 15.20 14.85 -31.00
CA ALA A 693 15.14 13.63 -31.79
C ALA A 693 14.15 13.82 -32.94
N LYS A 694 14.51 13.29 -34.13
CA LYS A 694 13.64 13.37 -35.29
C LYS A 694 12.42 12.48 -35.08
N VAL A 695 11.25 13.01 -35.44
CA VAL A 695 9.97 12.33 -35.42
C VAL A 695 9.39 12.34 -36.82
N ASP A 696 8.65 11.30 -37.19
CA ASP A 696 8.04 11.20 -38.52
C ASP A 696 6.90 12.21 -38.69
N LYS A 697 6.12 12.40 -37.62
CA LYS A 697 5.02 13.37 -37.59
C LYS A 697 4.70 13.81 -36.16
N VAL A 698 4.68 15.11 -35.92
CA VAL A 698 4.13 15.68 -34.68
C VAL A 698 2.60 15.63 -34.75
N VAL A 699 1.98 15.07 -33.72
CA VAL A 699 0.53 14.89 -33.62
C VAL A 699 -0.05 15.73 -32.49
N ASP A 700 0.56 15.70 -31.30
CA ASP A 700 0.10 16.42 -30.11
C ASP A 700 1.29 16.66 -29.18
N THR A 701 1.58 17.90 -28.81
CA THR A 701 2.71 18.25 -27.94
C THR A 701 2.38 18.23 -26.45
N THR A 702 1.12 17.95 -26.09
CA THR A 702 0.66 17.90 -24.71
C THR A 702 1.40 16.81 -23.93
N GLY A 703 1.93 17.16 -22.76
CA GLY A 703 2.68 16.25 -21.90
C GLY A 703 4.15 16.03 -22.32
N ALA A 704 4.62 16.63 -23.41
CA ALA A 704 6.00 16.44 -23.89
C ALA A 704 7.07 16.93 -22.89
N GLY A 705 6.82 18.07 -22.23
CA GLY A 705 7.70 18.60 -21.18
C GLY A 705 7.70 17.73 -19.92
N ASP A 706 6.52 17.26 -19.49
CA ASP A 706 6.41 16.37 -18.33
C ASP A 706 7.08 15.01 -18.59
N THR A 707 6.96 14.50 -19.83
CA THR A 707 7.67 13.30 -20.29
C THR A 707 9.18 13.49 -20.25
N PHE A 708 9.66 14.67 -20.67
CA PHE A 708 11.09 15.01 -20.57
C PHE A 708 11.56 15.01 -19.12
N VAL A 709 10.84 15.69 -18.21
CA VAL A 709 11.20 15.76 -16.78
C VAL A 709 11.23 14.37 -16.14
N GLY A 710 10.20 13.54 -16.38
CA GLY A 710 10.15 12.19 -15.82
C GLY A 710 11.24 11.28 -16.40
N GLY A 711 11.49 11.36 -17.71
CA GLY A 711 12.58 10.61 -18.34
C GLY A 711 13.95 11.03 -17.83
N TYR A 712 14.17 12.32 -17.65
CA TYR A 712 15.39 12.87 -17.08
C TYR A 712 15.59 12.37 -15.63
N ALA A 713 14.56 12.46 -14.79
CA ALA A 713 14.61 12.01 -13.39
C ALA A 713 14.95 10.51 -13.26
N VAL A 714 14.44 9.66 -14.16
CA VAL A 714 14.80 8.23 -14.23
C VAL A 714 16.30 8.04 -14.48
N GLN A 715 16.91 8.82 -15.38
CA GLN A 715 18.35 8.72 -15.65
C GLN A 715 19.19 9.22 -14.48
N ILE A 716 18.74 10.26 -13.76
CA ILE A 716 19.39 10.71 -12.53
C ILE A 716 19.35 9.61 -11.47
N ALA A 717 18.19 8.98 -11.24
CA ALA A 717 18.05 7.88 -10.28
C ALA A 717 18.96 6.68 -10.63
N ARG A 718 19.03 6.29 -11.91
CA ARG A 718 19.92 5.20 -12.38
C ARG A 718 21.38 5.52 -12.14
N TRP A 719 21.82 6.74 -12.43
CA TRP A 719 23.20 7.14 -12.17
C TRP A 719 23.55 7.11 -10.68
N ARG A 720 22.63 7.58 -9.82
CA ARG A 720 22.82 7.54 -8.37
C ARG A 720 22.95 6.12 -7.86
N GLU A 721 22.10 5.22 -8.35
CA GLU A 721 22.18 3.82 -8.03
C GLU A 721 23.50 3.19 -8.47
N GLN A 722 23.99 3.51 -9.67
CA GLN A 722 25.30 3.08 -10.16
C GLN A 722 26.45 3.59 -9.27
N ARG A 723 26.40 4.84 -8.80
CA ARG A 723 27.40 5.36 -7.86
C ARG A 723 27.34 4.69 -6.50
N ARG A 724 26.13 4.51 -5.94
CA ARG A 724 25.91 3.77 -4.69
C ARG A 724 26.44 2.35 -4.82
N ALA A 725 26.19 1.68 -5.95
CA ALA A 725 26.71 0.35 -6.25
C ALA A 725 28.24 0.29 -6.31
N ALA A 726 28.88 1.36 -6.76
CA ALA A 726 30.33 1.52 -6.80
C ALA A 726 30.94 1.96 -5.45
N GLY A 727 30.12 2.10 -4.39
CA GLY A 727 30.57 2.56 -3.07
C GLY A 727 31.03 4.03 -3.05
N LYS A 728 30.65 4.83 -4.04
CA LYS A 728 31.06 6.23 -4.17
C LYS A 728 29.96 7.18 -3.69
N GLY A 729 30.29 8.12 -2.81
CA GLY A 729 29.40 9.22 -2.41
C GLY A 729 29.05 10.13 -3.58
N ILE A 730 27.93 10.86 -3.51
CA ILE A 730 27.50 11.78 -4.59
C ILE A 730 28.44 12.97 -4.71
N ASP A 731 28.90 13.52 -3.58
CA ASP A 731 29.80 14.68 -3.56
C ASP A 731 31.30 14.29 -3.52
N ASP A 732 31.59 12.99 -3.46
CA ASP A 732 32.94 12.42 -3.57
C ASP A 732 33.35 12.27 -5.05
N MET A 733 33.48 13.40 -5.74
CA MET A 733 33.88 13.45 -7.15
C MET A 733 35.15 14.29 -7.31
N THR A 734 36.16 13.68 -7.92
CA THR A 734 37.34 14.40 -8.44
C THR A 734 36.93 15.44 -9.49
N ASP A 735 37.79 16.42 -9.75
CA ASP A 735 37.53 17.45 -10.76
C ASP A 735 37.25 16.85 -12.16
N ASP A 736 37.94 15.76 -12.52
CA ASP A 736 37.72 15.07 -13.79
C ASP A 736 36.40 14.29 -13.81
N GLU A 737 36.02 13.65 -12.70
CA GLU A 737 34.69 13.03 -12.58
C GLU A 737 33.56 14.06 -12.66
N ARG A 738 33.75 15.27 -12.08
CA ARG A 738 32.79 16.37 -12.21
C ARG A 738 32.69 16.87 -13.65
N ARG A 739 33.83 17.05 -14.35
CA ARG A 739 33.85 17.41 -15.78
C ARG A 739 33.10 16.39 -16.63
N GLU A 740 33.36 15.10 -16.43
CA GLU A 740 32.70 14.02 -17.17
C GLU A 740 31.20 13.96 -16.84
N ARG A 741 30.81 14.14 -15.57
CA ARG A 741 29.41 14.21 -15.14
C ARG A 741 28.67 15.37 -15.79
N TYR A 742 29.21 16.58 -15.73
CA TYR A 742 28.58 17.78 -16.28
C TYR A 742 28.53 17.77 -17.81
N HIS A 743 29.47 17.08 -18.47
CA HIS A 743 29.46 16.91 -19.92
C HIS A 743 28.68 15.64 -20.33
N LYS A 744 29.35 14.48 -20.41
CA LYS A 744 28.76 13.27 -20.98
C LYS A 744 27.61 12.70 -20.15
N GLY A 745 27.75 12.69 -18.82
CA GLY A 745 26.75 12.07 -17.94
C GLY A 745 25.37 12.73 -18.04
N ILE A 746 25.31 14.05 -17.99
CA ILE A 746 24.05 14.79 -18.15
C ILE A 746 23.57 14.81 -19.60
N GLU A 747 24.48 14.91 -20.57
CA GLU A 747 24.10 14.89 -21.98
C GLU A 747 23.40 13.58 -22.36
N GLU A 748 23.86 12.43 -21.86
CA GLU A 748 23.20 11.13 -22.06
C GLU A 748 21.79 11.09 -21.45
N ALA A 749 21.63 11.62 -20.23
CA ALA A 749 20.33 11.75 -19.57
C ALA A 749 19.37 12.61 -20.40
N ILE A 750 19.84 13.75 -20.91
CA ILE A 750 19.08 14.66 -21.76
C ILE A 750 18.72 13.99 -23.09
N ARG A 751 19.67 13.33 -23.77
CA ARG A 751 19.42 12.63 -25.05
C ARG A 751 18.35 11.55 -24.91
N TRP A 752 18.35 10.84 -23.80
CA TRP A 752 17.33 9.83 -23.53
C TRP A 752 15.96 10.46 -23.26
N ALA A 753 15.90 11.50 -22.42
CA ALA A 753 14.67 12.24 -22.14
C ALA A 753 14.09 12.94 -23.40
N VAL A 754 14.96 13.45 -24.28
CA VAL A 754 14.58 14.02 -25.59
C VAL A 754 13.95 12.96 -26.50
N ARG A 755 14.50 11.74 -26.54
CA ARG A 755 13.89 10.64 -27.29
C ARG A 755 12.51 10.27 -26.74
N ALA A 756 12.36 10.22 -25.42
CA ALA A 756 11.06 9.97 -24.79
C ALA A 756 10.03 11.06 -25.12
N SER A 757 10.42 12.33 -25.02
CA SER A 757 9.57 13.45 -25.40
C SER A 757 9.20 13.41 -26.89
N ALA A 758 10.15 13.07 -27.77
CA ALA A 758 9.91 12.88 -29.19
C ALA A 758 8.90 11.75 -29.49
N GLN A 759 8.99 10.62 -28.80
CA GLN A 759 7.98 9.56 -28.95
C GLN A 759 6.59 9.98 -28.45
N CYS A 760 6.55 10.74 -27.35
CA CYS A 760 5.31 11.31 -26.81
C CYS A 760 4.60 12.19 -27.84
N VAL A 761 5.31 13.08 -28.55
CA VAL A 761 4.64 14.02 -29.46
C VAL A 761 4.04 13.39 -30.72
N GLN A 762 4.33 12.12 -31.00
CA GLN A 762 3.79 11.37 -32.13
C GLN A 762 2.42 10.76 -31.85
N ARG A 763 1.88 10.90 -30.64
CA ARG A 763 0.62 10.31 -30.18
C ARG A 763 -0.26 11.36 -29.52
N GLN A 764 -1.58 11.19 -29.59
CA GLN A 764 -2.52 12.05 -28.86
C GLN A 764 -2.63 11.64 -27.39
N GLY A 765 -2.87 12.61 -26.51
CA GLY A 765 -3.52 12.34 -25.22
C GLY A 765 -2.66 12.46 -23.96
N ALA A 766 -1.83 13.49 -23.81
CA ALA A 766 -1.12 13.83 -22.56
C ALA A 766 -0.44 12.63 -21.85
N MET A 767 -1.07 12.02 -20.84
CA MET A 767 -0.54 10.81 -20.20
C MET A 767 -0.54 9.57 -21.08
N ASP A 768 -1.52 9.42 -21.97
CA ASP A 768 -1.65 8.25 -22.84
C ASP A 768 -0.58 8.22 -23.93
N SER A 769 -0.04 9.38 -24.30
CA SER A 769 1.07 9.49 -25.26
C SER A 769 2.44 9.18 -24.62
N ILE A 770 2.55 9.18 -23.29
CA ILE A 770 3.80 8.87 -22.58
C ILE A 770 4.27 7.45 -22.92
N PRO A 771 5.47 7.29 -23.50
CA PRO A 771 5.99 6.00 -23.92
C PRO A 771 6.53 5.16 -22.75
N TRP A 772 6.62 3.85 -22.97
CA TRP A 772 7.31 2.90 -22.13
C TRP A 772 8.80 2.82 -22.47
N GLN A 773 9.61 2.32 -21.53
CA GLN A 773 11.07 2.22 -21.68
C GLN A 773 11.48 1.53 -22.98
N ASN A 774 10.81 0.43 -23.35
CA ASN A 774 11.14 -0.39 -24.52
C ASN A 774 10.72 0.25 -25.87
N GLU A 775 10.11 1.43 -25.83
CA GLU A 775 9.76 2.23 -27.00
C GLU A 775 10.79 3.33 -27.31
N ILE A 776 11.80 3.50 -26.44
CA ILE A 776 12.86 4.53 -26.50
C ILE A 776 14.20 3.96 -26.96
#